data_AF-A0A1J4KC19-F1
#
_entry.id   AF-A0A1J4KC19-F1
#
_cell.length_a   1.000
_cell.length_b   1.000
_cell.length_c   1.000
_cell.angle_alpha   90.00
_cell.angle_beta   90.00
_cell.angle_gamma   90.00
#
_symmetry.space_group_name_H-M   'P 1'
#
loop_
_entity.id
_entity.type
_entity.pdbx_description
1 polymer ?
#
loop_
_entity_poly.entity_id
_entity_poly.type
_entity_poly.pdbx_seq_one_letter_code
_entity_poly.pdbx_strand_id
1 'polypeptide(L)'
;MENVSGEDLFIFFHRLVPSNVSSLFQRCNNDIEQARLKILSQQRKINNYDLLALENYPEEALPEKGNLLRFIFNQQILSSQEISSSFIQDASLLITQIYNNIDAFATAVINLSTSPKFDFIINSVIPSIFGYFSSGEYNDLASIFYTHVIGQSQPKIACKILAPYFRSVSTFRFIECVMYKFSIKYGSEIRLGELATSKLSFYDISTQFLEYLNSSLPLIPSTHIVLLNLMKSFKWTQGYLNYFFFHQFFIHEARRWIESSPYAGHSKLFNQILIESLTKGEMKHTIDLLTNSFSQYELTYIYQPLNQSFIVLLISPYEIYLLNEIFDCIRSKSKEIGSPLNSPSKSHSKYTKNLTGLSKSSKSSENLSKLSSLKSPNKIFNYNFDQILNLNNIKHDLWFAPTWIRIFFKSSNYSNINRLGKIIFPKVDLSHTFHDANNYTTDECVEFERLYKAICQSKTSSTAFEEIQLNNKFTKALSLRKDIFEKFRQYTLFQTVDSLVKNSDKFEMFLIHQAHHKIIKDLKSVSSARYSATFAQLAMDRSYYFSNKRLNQINFLVKMQPFLISLFQKFTIEFNLLTKLWTYFTEEMKEKPIGTAFMKLTPRKQMIFWECVEQLRNLSNVQLFFRFEVLNDILRKIEKIGKKMEYMLNALIMTENNKILTTFSLFSTCLMKNDDFQPYITDEIIGLWARFESVFLSHLSMAKSPELPISFITIQSLLDQAMRNES
;
A
#
# COMPACT_ATOMS: atom_id res chain seq x y z
N MET A 1 25.70 -26.21 -23.43
CA MET A 1 24.61 -26.24 -24.43
C MET A 1 25.29 -26.58 -25.74
N GLU A 2 24.89 -27.69 -26.35
CA GLU A 2 25.31 -28.09 -27.69
C GLU A 2 25.01 -26.97 -28.71
N ASN A 3 25.70 -26.95 -29.85
CA ASN A 3 25.67 -25.90 -30.87
C ASN A 3 24.24 -25.56 -31.35
N VAL A 4 23.53 -24.68 -30.62
CA VAL A 4 22.23 -24.14 -31.06
C VAL A 4 22.50 -23.17 -32.20
N SER A 5 21.82 -23.35 -33.33
CA SER A 5 22.00 -22.47 -34.49
C SER A 5 21.51 -21.06 -34.20
N GLY A 6 22.07 -20.06 -34.90
CA GLY A 6 21.61 -18.67 -34.77
C GLY A 6 20.13 -18.49 -35.15
N GLU A 7 19.61 -19.30 -36.08
CA GLU A 7 18.20 -19.28 -36.50
C GLU A 7 17.28 -19.82 -35.40
N ASP A 8 17.68 -20.90 -34.71
CA ASP A 8 16.91 -21.44 -33.57
C ASP A 8 16.84 -20.43 -32.42
N LEU A 9 17.96 -19.74 -32.14
CA LEU A 9 17.99 -18.65 -31.15
C LEU A 9 17.07 -17.50 -31.56
N PHE A 10 17.08 -17.11 -32.85
CA PHE A 10 16.19 -16.08 -33.36
C PHE A 10 14.73 -16.47 -33.16
N ILE A 11 14.31 -17.66 -33.59
CA ILE A 11 12.92 -18.15 -33.44
C ILE A 11 12.52 -18.18 -31.97
N PHE A 12 13.40 -18.69 -31.10
CA PHE A 12 13.15 -18.78 -29.66
C PHE A 12 12.92 -17.40 -29.03
N PHE A 13 13.83 -16.45 -29.21
CA PHE A 13 13.71 -15.14 -28.59
C PHE A 13 12.62 -14.29 -29.25
N HIS A 14 12.46 -14.34 -30.56
CA HIS A 14 11.42 -13.60 -31.28
C HIS A 14 10.02 -13.99 -30.80
N ARG A 15 9.79 -15.28 -30.52
CA ARG A 15 8.51 -15.77 -29.99
C ARG A 15 8.23 -15.33 -28.55
N LEU A 16 9.26 -15.19 -27.73
CA LEU A 16 9.13 -14.99 -26.28
C LEU A 16 9.35 -13.56 -25.80
N VAL A 17 10.12 -12.76 -26.53
CA VAL A 17 10.50 -11.39 -26.15
C VAL A 17 9.61 -10.40 -26.90
N PRO A 18 8.76 -9.62 -26.21
CA PRO A 18 7.95 -8.59 -26.86
C PRO A 18 8.81 -7.56 -27.58
N SER A 19 8.35 -7.03 -28.72
CA SER A 19 9.08 -5.97 -29.44
C SER A 19 9.10 -4.63 -28.69
N ASN A 20 8.20 -4.44 -27.72
CA ASN A 20 7.99 -3.18 -27.00
C ASN A 20 8.43 -3.23 -25.51
N VAL A 21 9.43 -4.04 -25.16
CA VAL A 21 9.89 -4.22 -23.76
C VAL A 21 10.14 -2.90 -23.04
N SER A 22 10.78 -1.93 -23.70
CA SER A 22 11.09 -0.62 -23.09
C SER A 22 9.85 0.14 -22.65
N SER A 23 8.77 0.13 -23.44
CA SER A 23 7.54 0.84 -23.09
C SER A 23 6.77 0.09 -22.00
N LEU A 24 6.78 -1.25 -22.01
CA LEU A 24 6.23 -2.08 -20.93
C LEU A 24 6.95 -1.81 -19.60
N PHE A 25 8.29 -1.76 -19.64
CA PHE A 25 9.14 -1.47 -18.48
C PHE A 25 8.89 -0.05 -17.94
N GLN A 26 8.86 0.95 -18.82
CA GLN A 26 8.57 2.34 -18.43
C GLN A 26 7.18 2.48 -17.81
N ARG A 27 6.16 1.86 -18.40
CA ARG A 27 4.80 1.84 -17.85
C ARG A 27 4.75 1.19 -16.47
N CYS A 28 5.38 0.03 -16.32
CA CYS A 28 5.46 -0.68 -15.04
C CYS A 28 6.13 0.19 -13.96
N ASN A 29 7.25 0.84 -14.28
CA ASN A 29 7.94 1.74 -13.36
C ASN A 29 7.09 2.95 -12.98
N ASN A 30 6.40 3.56 -13.96
CA ASN A 30 5.49 4.66 -13.67
C ASN A 30 4.36 4.21 -12.72
N ASP A 31 3.76 3.05 -12.96
CA ASP A 31 2.71 2.50 -12.10
C ASP A 31 3.23 2.21 -10.67
N ILE A 32 4.45 1.67 -10.55
CA ILE A 32 5.13 1.45 -9.28
C ILE A 32 5.35 2.77 -8.53
N GLU A 33 5.94 3.77 -9.17
CA GLU A 33 6.19 5.06 -8.55
C GLU A 33 4.88 5.69 -8.08
N GLN A 34 3.84 5.73 -8.94
CA GLN A 34 2.53 6.25 -8.56
C GLN A 34 1.90 5.50 -7.37
N ALA A 35 2.11 4.18 -7.27
CA ALA A 35 1.65 3.42 -6.13
C ALA A 35 2.40 3.80 -4.84
N ARG A 36 3.73 3.97 -4.90
CA ARG A 36 4.54 4.41 -3.76
C ARG A 36 4.17 5.81 -3.27
N LEU A 37 4.03 6.77 -4.19
CA LEU A 37 3.64 8.14 -3.85
C LEU A 37 2.27 8.16 -3.16
N LYS A 38 1.33 7.34 -3.64
CA LYS A 38 0.01 7.22 -3.03
C LYS A 38 0.06 6.59 -1.64
N ILE A 39 0.89 5.57 -1.41
CA ILE A 39 1.11 5.00 -0.07
C ILE A 39 1.64 6.08 0.87
N LEU A 40 2.75 6.73 0.52
CA LEU A 40 3.38 7.76 1.36
C LEU A 40 2.42 8.92 1.68
N SER A 41 1.70 9.42 0.66
CA SER A 41 0.71 10.48 0.84
C SER A 41 -0.43 10.06 1.78
N GLN A 42 -0.95 8.83 1.63
CA GLN A 42 -1.98 8.31 2.53
C GLN A 42 -1.46 8.18 3.97
N GLN A 43 -0.26 7.62 4.16
CA GLN A 43 0.33 7.46 5.48
C GLN A 43 0.65 8.79 6.15
N ARG A 44 1.12 9.79 5.40
CA ARG A 44 1.27 11.17 5.90
C ARG A 44 -0.04 11.72 6.43
N LYS A 45 -1.13 11.59 5.66
CA LYS A 45 -2.45 12.08 6.08
C LYS A 45 -2.93 11.37 7.34
N ILE A 46 -2.81 10.05 7.41
CA ILE A 46 -3.22 9.25 8.58
C ILE A 46 -2.43 9.66 9.82
N ASN A 47 -1.11 9.79 9.72
CA ASN A 47 -0.30 10.19 10.87
C ASN A 47 -0.57 11.64 11.28
N ASN A 48 -0.70 12.56 10.31
CA ASN A 48 -1.01 13.96 10.60
C ASN A 48 -2.43 14.14 11.15
N TYR A 49 -3.35 13.20 10.95
CA TYR A 49 -4.67 13.24 11.59
C TYR A 49 -4.58 13.26 13.11
N ASP A 50 -3.58 12.57 13.67
CA ASP A 50 -3.40 12.52 15.12
C ASP A 50 -2.99 13.89 15.70
N LEU A 51 -2.58 14.85 14.85
CA LEU A 51 -2.34 16.24 15.24
C LEU A 51 -3.61 16.93 15.74
N LEU A 52 -4.79 16.51 15.30
CA LEU A 52 -6.08 17.05 15.78
C LEU A 52 -6.31 16.73 17.27
N ALA A 53 -5.74 15.64 17.76
CA ALA A 53 -5.83 15.24 19.16
C ALA A 53 -4.81 15.95 20.05
N LEU A 54 -3.84 16.67 19.47
CA LEU A 54 -2.84 17.38 20.26
C LEU A 54 -3.46 18.60 20.94
N GLU A 55 -3.09 18.79 22.20
CA GLU A 55 -3.38 19.99 22.97
C GLU A 55 -2.44 21.13 22.55
N ASN A 56 -1.17 20.81 22.35
CA ASN A 56 -0.13 21.75 21.93
C ASN A 56 0.38 21.35 20.55
N TYR A 57 0.20 22.24 19.56
CA TYR A 57 0.82 22.15 18.25
C TYR A 57 1.32 23.55 17.86
N PRO A 58 2.30 23.68 16.95
CA PRO A 58 2.89 24.97 16.62
C PRO A 58 1.91 25.82 15.79
N GLU A 59 1.08 26.60 16.48
CA GLU A 59 0.08 27.51 15.87
C GLU A 59 0.72 28.61 15.03
N GLU A 60 2.00 28.94 15.29
CA GLU A 60 2.76 29.89 14.46
C GLU A 60 2.97 29.40 13.04
N ALA A 61 2.81 28.10 12.83
CA ALA A 61 3.17 27.43 11.59
C ALA A 61 1.95 26.68 11.01
N LEU A 62 1.18 25.97 11.83
CA LEU A 62 -0.04 25.29 11.41
C LEU A 62 -1.26 26.20 11.51
N PRO A 63 -2.27 26.01 10.64
CA PRO A 63 -3.52 26.76 10.77
C PRO A 63 -4.25 26.37 12.06
N GLU A 64 -5.12 27.27 12.51
CA GLU A 64 -5.98 27.05 13.67
C GLU A 64 -6.67 25.67 13.63
N LYS A 65 -6.89 25.08 14.80
CA LYS A 65 -7.40 23.71 14.96
C LYS A 65 -8.68 23.42 14.16
N GLY A 66 -9.57 24.40 14.01
CA GLY A 66 -10.78 24.28 13.18
C GLY A 66 -10.50 24.13 11.67
N ASN A 67 -9.37 24.65 11.19
CA ASN A 67 -8.91 24.57 9.81
C ASN A 67 -7.86 23.46 9.59
N LEU A 68 -7.29 22.89 10.65
CA LEU A 68 -6.24 21.88 10.57
C LEU A 68 -6.68 20.63 9.80
N LEU A 69 -7.96 20.25 9.93
CA LEU A 69 -8.52 19.15 9.16
C LEU A 69 -8.43 19.43 7.65
N ARG A 70 -8.87 20.63 7.25
CA ARG A 70 -8.83 21.09 5.85
C ARG A 70 -7.43 21.11 5.30
N PHE A 71 -6.51 21.57 6.14
CA PHE A 71 -5.10 21.60 5.84
C PHE A 71 -4.55 20.19 5.57
N ILE A 72 -4.80 19.21 6.44
CA ILE A 72 -4.29 17.83 6.31
C ILE A 72 -4.76 17.15 5.01
N PHE A 73 -6.04 17.31 4.62
CA PHE A 73 -6.55 16.62 3.43
C PHE A 73 -6.15 17.26 2.11
N ASN A 74 -5.96 18.58 2.11
CA ASN A 74 -5.71 19.38 0.91
C ASN A 74 -4.24 19.73 0.73
N GLN A 75 -3.33 19.04 1.41
CA GLN A 75 -1.90 19.19 1.19
C GLN A 75 -1.54 18.89 -0.27
N GLN A 76 -1.13 19.93 -0.99
CA GLN A 76 -0.53 19.80 -2.31
C GLN A 76 0.94 19.39 -2.13
N ILE A 77 1.34 18.33 -2.82
CA ILE A 77 2.75 17.93 -2.83
C ILE A 77 3.48 18.83 -3.80
N LEU A 78 4.49 19.53 -3.31
CA LEU A 78 5.29 20.46 -4.11
C LEU A 78 6.17 19.68 -5.10
N SER A 79 6.17 20.15 -6.33
CA SER A 79 7.05 19.72 -7.40
C SER A 79 8.48 20.24 -7.18
N SER A 80 9.46 19.62 -7.85
CA SER A 80 10.85 20.06 -7.80
C SER A 80 11.10 21.43 -8.43
N GLN A 81 10.09 22.02 -9.10
CA GLN A 81 10.16 23.37 -9.67
C GLN A 81 9.68 24.42 -8.66
N GLU A 82 8.83 24.04 -7.71
CA GLU A 82 8.28 24.93 -6.68
C GLU A 82 9.24 25.13 -5.49
N ILE A 83 10.30 24.33 -5.41
CA ILE A 83 11.29 24.36 -4.33
C ILE A 83 12.70 24.46 -4.88
N SER A 84 13.53 25.28 -4.22
CA SER A 84 14.95 25.41 -4.55
C SER A 84 15.67 24.07 -4.47
N SER A 85 16.45 23.74 -5.50
CA SER A 85 17.33 22.58 -5.50
C SER A 85 18.33 22.60 -4.34
N SER A 86 18.76 23.78 -3.88
CA SER A 86 19.63 23.92 -2.70
C SER A 86 18.97 23.39 -1.44
N PHE A 87 17.71 23.76 -1.18
CA PHE A 87 16.95 23.28 -0.04
C PHE A 87 16.84 21.75 -0.05
N ILE A 88 16.51 21.15 -1.20
CA ILE A 88 16.39 19.68 -1.34
C ILE A 88 17.74 19.01 -1.03
N GLN A 89 18.85 19.58 -1.52
CA GLN A 89 20.19 19.07 -1.27
C GLN A 89 20.57 19.16 0.22
N ASP A 90 20.35 20.31 0.84
CA ASP A 90 20.70 20.54 2.26
C ASP A 90 19.85 19.68 3.20
N ALA A 91 18.55 19.56 2.93
CA ALA A 91 17.67 18.66 3.64
C ALA A 91 18.10 17.19 3.50
N SER A 92 18.51 16.77 2.29
CA SER A 92 19.03 15.41 2.07
C SER A 92 20.31 15.16 2.85
N LEU A 93 21.21 16.15 2.94
CA LEU A 93 22.43 16.07 3.73
C LEU A 93 22.13 15.99 5.23
N LEU A 94 21.23 16.84 5.74
CA LEU A 94 20.81 16.84 7.14
C LEU A 94 20.25 15.46 7.55
N ILE A 95 19.32 14.90 6.78
CA ILE A 95 18.70 13.62 7.13
C ILE A 95 19.74 12.48 7.03
N THR A 96 20.66 12.54 6.06
CA THR A 96 21.77 11.59 5.99
C THR A 96 22.67 11.66 7.23
N GLN A 97 22.94 12.87 7.74
CA GLN A 97 23.70 13.05 8.99
C GLN A 97 22.94 12.51 10.20
N ILE A 98 21.62 12.65 10.25
CA ILE A 98 20.76 12.06 11.29
C ILE A 98 20.85 10.54 11.25
N TYR A 99 20.72 9.91 10.07
CA TYR A 99 20.83 8.46 9.96
C TYR A 99 22.21 7.92 10.37
N ASN A 100 23.28 8.68 10.09
CA ASN A 100 24.63 8.31 10.50
C ASN A 100 24.88 8.46 12.01
N ASN A 101 24.06 9.24 12.72
CA ASN A 101 24.19 9.52 14.17
C ASN A 101 22.84 9.33 14.89
N ILE A 102 22.16 8.23 14.58
CA ILE A 102 20.78 7.98 15.00
C ILE A 102 20.62 7.85 16.53
N ASP A 103 21.69 7.44 17.22
CA ASP A 103 21.79 7.36 18.67
C ASP A 103 21.79 8.75 19.32
N ALA A 104 22.60 9.67 18.79
CA ALA A 104 22.66 11.06 19.24
C ALA A 104 21.33 11.78 18.95
N PHE A 105 20.72 11.49 17.79
CA PHE A 105 19.40 11.97 17.45
C PHE A 105 18.31 11.49 18.43
N ALA A 106 18.31 10.19 18.79
CA ALA A 106 17.41 9.66 19.82
C ALA A 106 17.59 10.36 21.17
N THR A 107 18.84 10.56 21.61
CA THR A 107 19.14 11.32 22.83
C THR A 107 18.61 12.75 22.76
N ALA A 108 18.80 13.45 21.64
CA ALA A 108 18.30 14.81 21.46
C ALA A 108 16.77 14.89 21.55
N VAL A 109 16.06 13.98 20.87
CA VAL A 109 14.58 13.89 20.95
C VAL A 109 14.11 13.67 22.39
N ILE A 110 14.75 12.76 23.15
CA ILE A 110 14.38 12.49 24.55
C ILE A 110 14.54 13.75 25.42
N ASN A 111 15.64 14.50 25.20
CA ASN A 111 15.91 15.73 25.94
C ASN A 111 14.89 16.85 25.64
N LEU A 112 14.20 16.77 24.50
CA LEU A 112 13.13 17.71 24.13
C LEU A 112 11.77 17.33 24.72
N SER A 113 11.66 16.32 25.59
CA SER A 113 10.39 15.87 26.18
C SER A 113 9.62 16.93 26.98
N THR A 114 10.27 18.01 27.38
CA THR A 114 9.66 19.17 28.06
C THR A 114 9.37 20.33 27.11
N SER A 115 9.77 20.24 25.84
CA SER A 115 9.51 21.28 24.83
C SER A 115 8.02 21.31 24.48
N PRO A 116 7.41 22.49 24.29
CA PRO A 116 6.04 22.59 23.79
C PRO A 116 5.87 21.98 22.39
N LYS A 117 6.96 21.87 21.62
CA LYS A 117 6.97 21.26 20.28
C LYS A 117 7.10 19.72 20.32
N PHE A 118 7.28 19.12 21.50
CA PHE A 118 7.61 17.69 21.63
C PHE A 118 6.56 16.78 20.98
N ASP A 119 5.28 17.02 21.25
CA ASP A 119 4.22 16.18 20.72
C ASP A 119 4.13 16.30 19.18
N PHE A 120 4.37 17.48 18.61
CA PHE A 120 4.47 17.65 17.16
C PHE A 120 5.68 16.92 16.57
N ILE A 121 6.84 17.00 17.23
CA ILE A 121 8.07 16.30 16.81
C ILE A 121 7.83 14.79 16.72
N ILE A 122 7.26 14.19 17.77
CA ILE A 122 7.08 12.73 17.82
C ILE A 122 5.96 12.24 16.90
N ASN A 123 4.90 13.03 16.68
CA ASN A 123 3.75 12.61 15.87
C ASN A 123 3.88 12.99 14.37
N SER A 124 4.71 13.96 14.01
CA SER A 124 4.85 14.42 12.62
C SER A 124 6.29 14.34 12.09
N VAL A 125 7.25 14.96 12.76
CA VAL A 125 8.63 15.10 12.29
C VAL A 125 9.36 13.76 12.25
N ILE A 126 9.29 12.97 13.33
CA ILE A 126 9.94 11.66 13.39
C ILE A 126 9.33 10.70 12.36
N PRO A 127 7.99 10.54 12.26
CA PRO A 127 7.41 9.73 11.20
C PRO A 127 7.81 10.17 9.79
N SER A 128 7.92 11.48 9.50
CA SER A 128 8.24 11.95 8.15
C SER A 128 9.66 11.54 7.71
N ILE A 129 10.66 11.61 8.60
CA ILE A 129 12.02 11.15 8.29
C ILE A 129 12.15 9.64 8.21
N PHE A 130 11.17 8.88 8.70
CA PHE A 130 11.11 7.43 8.54
C PHE A 130 9.99 7.02 7.58
N GLY A 131 9.65 7.86 6.60
CA GLY A 131 8.72 7.53 5.52
C GLY A 131 7.35 7.02 6.01
N TYR A 132 6.90 7.52 7.16
CA TYR A 132 5.70 7.09 7.88
C TYR A 132 5.63 5.58 8.14
N PHE A 133 6.79 4.94 8.22
CA PHE A 133 6.95 3.50 8.44
C PHE A 133 6.21 2.67 7.37
N SER A 134 6.17 3.20 6.15
CA SER A 134 5.29 2.68 5.10
C SER A 134 5.79 1.42 4.40
N SER A 135 7.04 1.02 4.63
CA SER A 135 7.68 -0.14 3.99
C SER A 135 8.74 -0.77 4.90
N GLY A 136 9.25 -1.94 4.51
CA GLY A 136 10.32 -2.65 5.22
C GLY A 136 11.58 -1.79 5.40
N GLU A 137 12.02 -1.06 4.37
CA GLU A 137 13.21 -0.19 4.45
C GLU A 137 13.08 0.88 5.54
N TYR A 138 11.92 1.53 5.57
CA TYR A 138 11.62 2.58 6.54
C TYR A 138 11.54 2.02 7.96
N ASN A 139 10.95 0.85 8.08
CA ASN A 139 10.76 0.16 9.35
C ASN A 139 12.10 -0.29 9.95
N ASP A 140 13.03 -0.79 9.12
CA ASP A 140 14.38 -1.15 9.55
C ASP A 140 15.13 0.07 10.11
N LEU A 141 15.13 1.19 9.38
CA LEU A 141 15.76 2.43 9.81
C LEU A 141 15.16 2.95 11.13
N ALA A 142 13.82 2.95 11.21
CA ALA A 142 13.10 3.39 12.40
C ALA A 142 13.37 2.51 13.62
N SER A 143 13.48 1.19 13.43
CA SER A 143 13.70 0.25 14.53
C SER A 143 15.00 0.52 15.29
N ILE A 144 16.04 1.00 14.61
CA ILE A 144 17.33 1.38 15.21
C ILE A 144 17.13 2.60 16.11
N PHE A 145 16.44 3.64 15.62
CA PHE A 145 16.09 4.82 16.42
C PHE A 145 15.31 4.43 17.69
N TYR A 146 14.26 3.63 17.55
CA TYR A 146 13.43 3.24 18.69
C TYR A 146 14.14 2.30 19.67
N THR A 147 15.10 1.51 19.21
CA THR A 147 16.00 0.73 20.08
C THR A 147 16.80 1.66 21.01
N HIS A 148 17.36 2.75 20.47
CA HIS A 148 18.04 3.75 21.29
C HIS A 148 17.10 4.47 22.25
N VAL A 149 15.88 4.81 21.81
CA VAL A 149 14.87 5.43 22.68
C VAL A 149 14.53 4.54 23.89
N ILE A 150 14.28 3.25 23.67
CA ILE A 150 13.99 2.31 24.77
C ILE A 150 15.18 2.20 25.75
N GLY A 151 16.41 2.17 25.24
CA GLY A 151 17.60 2.00 26.05
C GLY A 151 18.02 3.25 26.84
N GLN A 152 17.61 4.45 26.41
CA GLN A 152 18.07 5.72 26.99
C GLN A 152 16.98 6.48 27.75
N SER A 153 15.71 6.24 27.47
CA SER A 153 14.59 7.05 27.98
C SER A 153 13.86 6.38 29.15
N GLN A 154 13.21 7.20 29.99
CA GLN A 154 12.26 6.69 30.97
C GLN A 154 11.03 6.09 30.26
N PRO A 155 10.44 4.99 30.78
CA PRO A 155 9.32 4.31 30.12
C PRO A 155 8.17 5.24 29.73
N LYS A 156 7.83 6.21 30.59
CA LYS A 156 6.75 7.18 30.32
C LYS A 156 6.98 8.00 29.05
N ILE A 157 8.21 8.50 28.86
CA ILE A 157 8.59 9.31 27.69
C ILE A 157 8.75 8.40 26.46
N ALA A 158 9.40 7.26 26.62
CA ALA A 158 9.55 6.27 25.56
C ALA A 158 8.18 5.84 24.99
N CYS A 159 7.20 5.53 25.84
CA CYS A 159 5.85 5.18 25.40
C CYS A 159 5.24 6.22 24.46
N LYS A 160 5.43 7.52 24.74
CA LYS A 160 4.95 8.60 23.86
C LYS A 160 5.66 8.58 22.50
N ILE A 161 6.99 8.49 22.52
CA ILE A 161 7.83 8.50 21.31
C ILE A 161 7.54 7.29 20.41
N LEU A 162 7.32 6.11 21.00
CA LEU A 162 7.07 4.86 20.27
C LEU A 162 5.64 4.71 19.76
N ALA A 163 4.67 5.42 20.33
CA ALA A 163 3.26 5.22 19.98
C ALA A 163 2.97 5.42 18.48
N PRO A 164 3.47 6.47 17.78
CA PRO A 164 3.23 6.65 16.34
C PRO A 164 3.78 5.52 15.47
N TYR A 165 4.88 4.90 15.90
CA TYR A 165 5.48 3.76 15.21
C TYR A 165 4.59 2.51 15.32
N PHE A 166 4.14 2.19 16.54
CA PHE A 166 3.25 1.06 16.77
C PHE A 166 1.86 1.26 16.22
N ARG A 167 1.40 2.50 16.02
CA ARG A 167 0.11 2.81 15.38
C ARG A 167 0.18 2.81 13.86
N SER A 168 1.35 2.59 13.25
CA SER A 168 1.56 2.75 11.80
C SER A 168 0.93 1.64 10.94
N VAL A 169 1.08 1.73 9.60
CA VAL A 169 0.62 0.69 8.68
C VAL A 169 1.28 -0.67 8.94
N SER A 170 2.47 -0.66 9.57
CA SER A 170 3.22 -1.86 9.97
C SER A 170 2.41 -2.82 10.83
N THR A 171 1.56 -2.30 11.71
CA THR A 171 0.77 -3.11 12.66
C THR A 171 -0.71 -3.14 12.31
N PHE A 172 -1.13 -2.41 11.27
CA PHE A 172 -2.55 -2.29 10.92
C PHE A 172 -3.19 -3.64 10.54
N ARG A 173 -2.45 -4.57 9.94
CA ARG A 173 -2.97 -5.92 9.63
C ARG A 173 -3.39 -6.69 10.88
N PHE A 174 -2.69 -6.50 12.00
CA PHE A 174 -3.10 -7.06 13.29
C PHE A 174 -4.43 -6.44 13.74
N ILE A 175 -4.55 -5.11 13.73
CA ILE A 175 -5.77 -4.41 14.11
C ILE A 175 -6.95 -4.83 13.22
N GLU A 176 -6.75 -4.82 11.90
CA GLU A 176 -7.75 -5.21 10.91
C GLU A 176 -8.23 -6.65 11.16
N CYS A 177 -7.33 -7.61 11.39
CA CYS A 177 -7.72 -9.00 11.63
C CYS A 177 -8.59 -9.15 12.89
N VAL A 178 -8.19 -8.52 14.00
CA VAL A 178 -8.95 -8.56 15.26
C VAL A 178 -10.30 -7.89 15.10
N MET A 179 -10.30 -6.66 14.60
CA MET A 179 -11.49 -5.83 14.54
C MET A 179 -12.46 -6.27 13.45
N TYR A 180 -11.99 -6.81 12.34
CA TYR A 180 -12.84 -7.37 11.28
C TYR A 180 -13.60 -8.61 11.75
N LYS A 181 -12.92 -9.56 12.40
CA LYS A 181 -13.58 -10.75 12.98
C LYS A 181 -14.62 -10.35 14.01
N PHE A 182 -14.26 -9.44 14.91
CA PHE A 182 -15.18 -8.89 15.91
C PHE A 182 -16.39 -8.19 15.25
N SER A 183 -16.14 -7.31 14.29
CA SER A 183 -17.17 -6.53 13.59
C SER A 183 -18.10 -7.40 12.77
N ILE A 184 -17.62 -8.46 12.11
CA ILE A 184 -18.50 -9.37 11.38
C ILE A 184 -19.41 -10.10 12.33
N LYS A 185 -18.86 -10.68 13.40
CA LYS A 185 -19.64 -11.53 14.30
C LYS A 185 -20.69 -10.72 15.07
N TYR A 186 -20.25 -9.65 15.72
CA TYR A 186 -21.10 -8.88 16.64
C TYR A 186 -21.70 -7.64 16.01
N GLY A 187 -21.18 -7.22 14.86
CA GLY A 187 -21.67 -6.04 14.17
C GLY A 187 -22.72 -6.31 13.10
N SER A 188 -22.86 -7.54 12.59
CA SER A 188 -24.04 -7.92 11.78
C SER A 188 -25.30 -8.02 12.63
N GLU A 189 -25.13 -8.27 13.92
CA GLU A 189 -26.19 -8.17 14.91
C GLU A 189 -26.41 -6.68 15.18
N ILE A 190 -27.28 -6.05 14.36
CA ILE A 190 -27.88 -4.69 14.53
C ILE A 190 -28.57 -4.52 15.91
N ARG A 191 -28.40 -5.50 16.79
CA ARG A 191 -28.98 -5.72 18.08
C ARG A 191 -27.91 -5.84 19.15
N LEU A 192 -26.76 -5.15 19.03
CA LEU A 192 -25.84 -4.95 20.16
C LEU A 192 -26.57 -4.44 21.43
N GLY A 193 -27.67 -3.70 21.26
CA GLY A 193 -28.59 -3.33 22.35
C GLY A 193 -29.50 -4.46 22.84
N GLU A 194 -29.89 -5.42 22.00
CA GLU A 194 -30.67 -6.61 22.41
C GLU A 194 -29.78 -7.79 22.84
N LEU A 195 -28.46 -7.73 22.63
CA LEU A 195 -27.52 -8.66 23.26
C LEU A 195 -27.65 -8.58 24.79
N ALA A 196 -27.98 -7.41 25.34
CA ALA A 196 -28.33 -7.22 26.75
C ALA A 196 -29.61 -7.96 27.20
N THR A 197 -30.50 -8.32 26.26
CA THR A 197 -31.70 -9.14 26.52
C THR A 197 -31.54 -10.60 26.08
N SER A 198 -30.47 -10.92 25.35
CA SER A 198 -30.15 -12.27 24.87
C SER A 198 -29.35 -13.08 25.91
N LYS A 199 -29.24 -14.40 25.70
CA LYS A 199 -28.49 -15.33 26.57
C LYS A 199 -26.96 -15.18 26.50
N LEU A 200 -26.42 -14.36 25.60
CA LEU A 200 -24.97 -14.13 25.48
C LEU A 200 -24.52 -13.14 26.55
N SER A 201 -23.71 -13.61 27.49
CA SER A 201 -23.16 -12.73 28.52
C SER A 201 -22.06 -11.85 27.92
N PHE A 202 -21.85 -10.66 28.49
CA PHE A 202 -20.69 -9.83 28.14
C PHE A 202 -19.35 -10.56 28.31
N TYR A 203 -19.31 -11.52 29.24
CA TYR A 203 -18.18 -12.41 29.46
C TYR A 203 -17.87 -13.27 28.22
N ASP A 204 -18.90 -13.81 27.54
CA ASP A 204 -18.71 -14.62 26.33
C ASP A 204 -18.15 -13.77 25.19
N ILE A 205 -18.68 -12.55 25.01
CA ILE A 205 -18.20 -11.60 24.01
C ILE A 205 -16.75 -11.20 24.29
N SER A 206 -16.44 -10.93 25.55
CA SER A 206 -15.10 -10.53 25.98
C SER A 206 -14.08 -11.64 25.80
N THR A 207 -14.45 -12.89 26.13
CA THR A 207 -13.61 -14.07 25.92
C THR A 207 -13.31 -14.27 24.44
N GLN A 208 -14.33 -14.17 23.59
CA GLN A 208 -14.15 -14.31 22.15
C GLN A 208 -13.34 -13.17 21.52
N PHE A 209 -13.52 -11.93 22.01
CA PHE A 209 -12.70 -10.81 21.59
C PHE A 209 -11.21 -11.06 21.91
N LEU A 210 -10.93 -11.60 23.10
CA LEU A 210 -9.57 -11.96 23.50
C LEU A 210 -9.00 -13.11 22.66
N GLU A 211 -9.80 -14.10 22.28
CA GLU A 211 -9.39 -15.14 21.33
C GLU A 211 -9.01 -14.55 19.96
N TYR A 212 -9.79 -13.59 19.44
CA TYR A 212 -9.46 -12.89 18.20
C TYR A 212 -8.17 -12.09 18.32
N LEU A 213 -7.96 -11.42 19.45
CA LEU A 213 -6.73 -10.69 19.76
C LEU A 213 -5.53 -11.64 19.78
N ASN A 214 -5.58 -12.69 20.60
CA ASN A 214 -4.47 -13.62 20.80
C ASN A 214 -4.12 -14.43 19.55
N SER A 215 -5.13 -14.89 18.80
CA SER A 215 -4.91 -15.60 17.52
C SER A 215 -4.31 -14.72 16.42
N SER A 216 -4.38 -13.40 16.56
CA SER A 216 -3.85 -12.45 15.58
C SER A 216 -2.46 -11.91 15.93
N LEU A 217 -1.93 -12.17 17.13
CA LEU A 217 -0.59 -11.71 17.56
C LEU A 217 0.56 -12.02 16.56
N PRO A 218 0.57 -13.17 15.85
CA PRO A 218 1.60 -13.44 14.84
C PRO A 218 1.62 -12.41 13.68
N LEU A 219 0.57 -11.61 13.50
CA LEU A 219 0.51 -10.56 12.49
C LEU A 219 1.25 -9.27 12.88
N ILE A 220 1.85 -9.22 14.08
CA ILE A 220 2.71 -8.11 14.50
C ILE A 220 4.12 -8.32 13.90
N PRO A 221 4.73 -7.32 13.24
CA PRO A 221 6.04 -7.47 12.63
C PRO A 221 7.13 -7.85 13.62
N SER A 222 8.11 -8.64 13.19
CA SER A 222 9.22 -9.09 14.05
C SER A 222 9.96 -7.92 14.71
N THR A 223 10.21 -6.84 13.98
CA THR A 223 10.80 -5.60 14.50
C THR A 223 10.08 -5.06 15.74
N HIS A 224 8.75 -5.11 15.77
CA HIS A 224 7.95 -4.62 16.90
C HIS A 224 8.01 -5.60 18.09
N ILE A 225 7.98 -6.91 17.82
CA ILE A 225 8.17 -7.95 18.84
C ILE A 225 9.55 -7.81 19.50
N VAL A 226 10.59 -7.55 18.71
CA VAL A 226 11.96 -7.31 19.20
C VAL A 226 12.00 -6.09 20.13
N LEU A 227 11.34 -4.98 19.78
CA LEU A 227 11.28 -3.81 20.65
C LEU A 227 10.54 -4.10 21.98
N LEU A 228 9.46 -4.88 21.96
CA LEU A 228 8.77 -5.30 23.20
C LEU A 228 9.66 -6.20 24.08
N ASN A 229 10.40 -7.12 23.46
CA ASN A 229 11.39 -7.94 24.17
C ASN A 229 12.53 -7.08 24.73
N LEU A 230 12.93 -6.04 23.99
CA LEU A 230 13.93 -5.08 24.44
C LEU A 230 13.44 -4.33 25.68
N MET A 231 12.18 -3.86 25.72
CA MET A 231 11.57 -3.24 26.90
C MET A 231 11.64 -4.17 28.12
N LYS A 232 11.32 -5.47 27.96
CA LYS A 232 11.49 -6.48 29.02
C LYS A 232 12.95 -6.58 29.48
N SER A 233 13.90 -6.61 28.55
CA SER A 233 15.33 -6.70 28.86
C SER A 233 15.86 -5.48 29.62
N PHE A 234 15.31 -4.30 29.36
CA PHE A 234 15.55 -3.06 30.10
C PHE A 234 14.68 -2.94 31.37
N LYS A 235 14.09 -4.04 31.82
CA LYS A 235 13.33 -4.15 33.08
C LYS A 235 12.15 -3.18 33.18
N TRP A 236 11.49 -2.87 32.07
CA TRP A 236 10.20 -2.19 32.13
C TRP A 236 9.21 -3.04 32.95
N THR A 237 8.46 -2.40 33.84
CA THR A 237 7.48 -3.12 34.66
C THR A 237 6.35 -3.65 33.76
N GLN A 238 5.69 -4.73 34.19
CA GLN A 238 4.51 -5.24 33.47
C GLN A 238 3.43 -4.16 33.29
N GLY A 239 3.30 -3.24 34.26
CA GLY A 239 2.39 -2.11 34.15
C GLY A 239 2.69 -1.20 32.96
N TYR A 240 3.97 -0.87 32.72
CA TYR A 240 4.37 -0.06 31.56
C TYR A 240 4.23 -0.82 30.24
N LEU A 241 4.54 -2.12 30.21
CA LEU A 241 4.34 -2.95 29.02
C LEU A 241 2.85 -3.02 28.64
N ASN A 242 1.99 -3.28 29.63
CA ASN A 242 0.54 -3.29 29.42
C ASN A 242 0.04 -1.91 28.98
N TYR A 243 0.51 -0.84 29.64
CA TYR A 243 0.13 0.52 29.28
C TYR A 243 0.50 0.87 27.85
N PHE A 244 1.72 0.55 27.45
CA PHE A 244 2.19 0.81 26.09
C PHE A 244 1.38 0.00 25.06
N PHE A 245 1.38 -1.32 25.18
CA PHE A 245 0.79 -2.17 24.15
C PHE A 245 -0.73 -2.02 24.06
N PHE A 246 -1.44 -2.01 25.20
CA PHE A 246 -2.89 -1.94 25.18
C PHE A 246 -3.39 -0.50 25.07
N HIS A 247 -2.98 0.40 25.96
CA HIS A 247 -3.56 1.75 25.97
C HIS A 247 -2.98 2.66 24.90
N GLN A 248 -1.65 2.65 24.70
CA GLN A 248 -1.03 3.50 23.69
C GLN A 248 -1.13 2.92 22.28
N PHE A 249 -1.33 1.62 22.08
CA PHE A 249 -1.43 1.04 20.75
C PHE A 249 -2.81 0.43 20.48
N PHE A 250 -3.08 -0.75 21.02
CA PHE A 250 -4.21 -1.57 20.58
C PHE A 250 -5.57 -0.92 20.82
N ILE A 251 -5.88 -0.48 22.04
CA ILE A 251 -7.16 0.15 22.39
C ILE A 251 -7.36 1.44 21.60
N HIS A 252 -6.29 2.22 21.40
CA HIS A 252 -6.36 3.44 20.61
C HIS A 252 -6.81 3.14 19.17
N GLU A 253 -6.16 2.21 18.50
CA GLU A 253 -6.51 1.83 17.12
C GLU A 253 -7.86 1.10 17.03
N ALA A 254 -8.19 0.26 18.01
CA ALA A 254 -9.47 -0.46 18.07
C ALA A 254 -10.66 0.49 18.27
N ARG A 255 -10.51 1.52 19.12
CA ARG A 255 -11.53 2.57 19.26
C ARG A 255 -11.71 3.34 17.97
N ARG A 256 -10.61 3.74 17.32
CA ARG A 256 -10.67 4.43 16.04
C ARG A 256 -11.42 3.61 15.00
N TRP A 257 -11.14 2.30 14.95
CA TRP A 257 -11.86 1.37 14.09
C TRP A 257 -13.37 1.37 14.37
N ILE A 258 -13.81 1.21 15.62
CA ILE A 258 -15.23 1.18 15.97
C ILE A 258 -15.91 2.51 15.65
N GLU A 259 -15.31 3.63 16.03
CA GLU A 259 -15.78 4.99 15.74
C GLU A 259 -15.84 5.28 14.24
N SER A 260 -15.02 4.60 13.43
CA SER A 260 -15.03 4.74 11.97
C SER A 260 -16.01 3.82 11.24
N SER A 261 -16.61 2.90 11.99
CA SER A 261 -17.50 1.88 11.45
C SER A 261 -18.97 2.28 11.71
N PRO A 262 -19.96 1.55 11.16
CA PRO A 262 -21.37 1.70 11.54
C PRO A 262 -21.62 1.63 13.05
N TYR A 263 -20.67 1.09 13.81
CA TYR A 263 -20.77 0.90 15.25
C TYR A 263 -20.30 2.10 16.06
N ALA A 264 -20.07 3.26 15.42
CA ALA A 264 -19.68 4.49 16.13
C ALA A 264 -20.64 4.84 17.29
N GLY A 265 -21.95 4.61 17.09
CA GLY A 265 -22.97 4.79 18.13
C GLY A 265 -22.88 3.81 19.31
N HIS A 266 -22.09 2.74 19.20
CA HIS A 266 -21.90 1.70 20.21
C HIS A 266 -20.54 1.80 20.92
N SER A 267 -19.83 2.92 20.82
CA SER A 267 -18.52 3.12 21.45
C SER A 267 -18.51 2.87 22.96
N LYS A 268 -19.59 3.22 23.68
CA LYS A 268 -19.75 2.94 25.12
C LYS A 268 -19.75 1.44 25.42
N LEU A 269 -20.52 0.68 24.65
CA LEU A 269 -20.61 -0.78 24.79
C LEU A 269 -19.27 -1.44 24.48
N PHE A 270 -18.61 -1.02 23.41
CA PHE A 270 -17.28 -1.50 23.06
C PHE A 270 -16.25 -1.21 24.15
N ASN A 271 -16.31 -0.02 24.76
CA ASN A 271 -15.46 0.30 25.91
C ASN A 271 -15.69 -0.62 27.10
N GLN A 272 -16.94 -1.03 27.36
CA GLN A 272 -17.24 -2.01 28.40
C GLN A 272 -16.61 -3.37 28.07
N ILE A 273 -16.77 -3.86 26.83
CA ILE A 273 -16.12 -5.10 26.36
C ILE A 273 -14.60 -5.04 26.55
N LEU A 274 -13.97 -3.91 26.20
CA LEU A 274 -12.52 -3.73 26.40
C LEU A 274 -12.13 -3.80 27.88
N ILE A 275 -12.91 -3.19 28.78
CA ILE A 275 -12.65 -3.20 30.23
C ILE A 275 -12.77 -4.63 30.78
N GLU A 276 -13.79 -5.37 30.36
CA GLU A 276 -14.03 -6.74 30.82
C GLU A 276 -13.03 -7.75 30.23
N SER A 277 -12.65 -7.58 28.96
CA SER A 277 -11.70 -8.46 28.27
C SER A 277 -10.25 -8.25 28.72
N LEU A 278 -9.86 -6.99 28.94
CA LEU A 278 -8.46 -6.61 29.14
C LEU A 278 -8.15 -6.42 30.63
N THR A 279 -8.42 -7.45 31.43
CA THR A 279 -7.99 -7.46 32.83
C THR A 279 -6.46 -7.47 32.93
N LYS A 280 -5.90 -7.12 34.09
CA LYS A 280 -4.45 -7.13 34.30
C LYS A 280 -3.81 -8.51 34.02
N GLY A 281 -4.52 -9.59 34.33
CA GLY A 281 -4.09 -10.97 34.08
C GLY A 281 -4.05 -11.28 32.58
N GLU A 282 -5.12 -10.98 31.86
CA GLU A 282 -5.22 -11.23 30.43
C GLU A 282 -4.24 -10.38 29.60
N MET A 283 -4.07 -9.12 29.99
CA MET A 283 -3.05 -8.26 29.37
C MET A 283 -1.65 -8.84 29.55
N LYS A 284 -1.31 -9.34 30.75
CA LYS A 284 -0.02 -9.99 30.98
C LYS A 284 0.11 -11.25 30.13
N HIS A 285 -0.89 -12.12 30.12
CA HIS A 285 -0.90 -13.36 29.34
C HIS A 285 -0.67 -13.09 27.85
N THR A 286 -1.40 -12.13 27.30
CA THR A 286 -1.26 -11.69 25.90
C THR A 286 0.15 -11.19 25.59
N ILE A 287 0.75 -10.36 26.47
CA ILE A 287 2.13 -9.89 26.30
C ILE A 287 3.12 -11.05 26.34
N ASP A 288 2.92 -12.02 27.22
CA ASP A 288 3.77 -13.20 27.30
C ASP A 288 3.64 -14.06 26.04
N LEU A 289 2.43 -14.26 25.51
CA LEU A 289 2.20 -14.92 24.22
C LEU A 289 2.91 -14.17 23.09
N LEU A 290 2.76 -12.85 23.02
CA LEU A 290 3.36 -12.02 21.98
C LEU A 290 4.88 -12.06 22.01
N THR A 291 5.50 -12.02 23.19
CA THR A 291 6.96 -12.06 23.29
C THR A 291 7.56 -13.41 22.92
N ASN A 292 6.75 -14.47 22.94
CA ASN A 292 7.12 -15.83 22.56
C ASN A 292 6.64 -16.20 21.14
N SER A 293 5.90 -15.32 20.45
CA SER A 293 5.38 -15.61 19.12
C SER A 293 6.42 -15.29 18.03
N PHE A 294 6.33 -16.02 16.93
CA PHE A 294 7.04 -15.69 15.70
C PHE A 294 6.13 -14.84 14.82
N SER A 295 6.70 -13.81 14.20
CA SER A 295 5.95 -13.02 13.22
C SER A 295 5.68 -13.85 11.96
N GLN A 296 4.44 -13.81 11.50
CA GLN A 296 3.97 -14.35 10.23
C GLN A 296 3.71 -13.24 9.20
N TYR A 297 3.94 -11.98 9.58
CA TYR A 297 3.69 -10.82 8.75
C TYR A 297 4.88 -9.87 8.79
N GLU A 298 5.43 -9.59 7.62
CA GLU A 298 6.48 -8.58 7.46
C GLU A 298 6.07 -7.53 6.44
N LEU A 299 6.50 -6.30 6.68
CA LEU A 299 6.32 -5.23 5.71
C LEU A 299 7.16 -5.48 4.47
N THR A 300 6.55 -5.25 3.31
CA THR A 300 7.27 -5.36 2.04
C THR A 300 8.27 -4.22 1.87
N TYR A 301 9.45 -4.57 1.38
CA TYR A 301 10.43 -3.62 0.85
C TYR A 301 9.96 -3.07 -0.50
N ILE A 302 9.78 -1.76 -0.61
CA ILE A 302 9.23 -1.15 -1.83
C ILE A 302 10.29 -0.56 -2.75
N TYR A 303 11.54 -0.35 -2.32
CA TYR A 303 12.64 0.24 -3.11
C TYR A 303 13.76 -0.76 -3.37
N GLN A 304 14.22 -1.44 -2.32
CA GLN A 304 15.38 -2.34 -2.36
C GLN A 304 15.26 -3.44 -3.40
N PRO A 305 14.11 -4.12 -3.58
CA PRO A 305 14.01 -5.22 -4.54
C PRO A 305 14.17 -4.79 -6.01
N LEU A 306 14.03 -3.49 -6.29
CA LEU A 306 14.27 -2.90 -7.61
C LEU A 306 15.67 -2.30 -7.74
N ASN A 307 16.59 -2.64 -6.83
CA ASN A 307 17.96 -2.11 -6.78
C ASN A 307 18.03 -0.57 -6.76
N GLN A 308 17.01 0.10 -6.21
CA GLN A 308 17.04 1.55 -6.09
C GLN A 308 18.01 1.97 -4.98
N SER A 309 18.93 2.88 -5.31
CA SER A 309 19.94 3.40 -4.39
C SER A 309 19.42 4.50 -3.45
N PHE A 310 18.11 4.76 -3.47
CA PHE A 310 17.50 5.83 -2.71
C PHE A 310 16.13 5.43 -2.17
N ILE A 311 15.70 6.11 -1.11
CA ILE A 311 14.31 6.15 -0.67
C ILE A 311 13.74 7.56 -0.86
N VAL A 312 12.42 7.68 -0.86
CA VAL A 312 11.72 8.94 -1.09
C VAL A 312 10.94 9.33 0.15
N LEU A 313 11.32 10.44 0.77
CA LEU A 313 10.58 11.02 1.87
C LEU A 313 9.61 12.09 1.38
N LEU A 314 8.52 12.23 2.14
CA LEU A 314 7.52 13.27 1.96
C LEU A 314 7.50 14.15 3.20
N ILE A 315 8.30 15.20 3.18
CA ILE A 315 8.61 16.03 4.35
C ILE A 315 8.37 17.50 4.03
N SER A 316 7.85 18.27 4.98
CA SER A 316 7.60 19.69 4.79
C SER A 316 8.81 20.56 5.17
N PRO A 317 8.91 21.78 4.64
CA PRO A 317 9.93 22.74 5.07
C PRO A 317 9.98 22.97 6.58
N TYR A 318 8.81 23.04 7.24
CA TYR A 318 8.75 23.19 8.68
C TYR A 318 9.27 21.97 9.45
N GLU A 319 9.00 20.77 8.97
CA GLU A 319 9.56 19.55 9.57
C GLU A 319 11.10 19.54 9.46
N ILE A 320 11.66 20.00 8.33
CA ILE A 320 13.13 20.17 8.16
C ILE A 320 13.69 21.22 9.13
N TYR A 321 13.00 22.34 9.31
CA TYR A 321 13.39 23.37 10.27
C TYR A 321 13.51 22.80 11.69
N LEU A 322 12.50 22.05 12.14
CA LEU A 322 12.54 21.42 13.47
C LEU A 322 13.62 20.34 13.58
N LEU A 323 13.90 19.59 12.52
CA LEU A 323 15.04 18.66 12.52
C LEU A 323 16.37 19.39 12.71
N ASN A 324 16.53 20.56 12.11
CA ASN A 324 17.72 21.36 12.32
C ASN A 324 17.82 21.86 13.77
N GLU A 325 16.72 22.31 14.39
CA GLU A 325 16.70 22.65 15.83
C GLU A 325 17.13 21.46 16.70
N ILE A 326 16.63 20.25 16.41
CA ILE A 326 17.02 19.02 17.13
C ILE A 326 18.52 18.74 16.93
N PHE A 327 19.03 18.93 15.71
CA PHE A 327 20.41 18.67 15.37
C PHE A 327 21.38 19.68 16.01
N ASP A 328 20.99 20.94 16.13
CA ASP A 328 21.79 21.95 16.82
C ASP A 328 21.88 21.67 18.32
N CYS A 329 20.85 21.05 18.93
CA CYS A 329 20.93 20.53 20.29
C CYS A 329 21.99 19.41 20.45
N ILE A 330 22.24 18.62 19.40
CA ILE A 330 23.32 17.62 19.39
C ILE A 330 24.68 18.33 19.37
N ARG A 331 24.81 19.39 18.58
CA ARG A 331 26.06 20.17 18.43
C ARG A 331 26.42 20.98 19.66
N SER A 332 25.45 21.56 20.37
CA SER A 332 25.73 22.34 21.58
C SER A 332 26.31 21.45 22.68
N LYS A 333 25.72 20.28 22.89
CA LYS A 333 26.20 19.30 23.88
C LYS A 333 27.59 18.74 23.55
N SER A 334 27.91 18.53 22.27
CA SER A 334 29.25 18.06 21.90
C SER A 334 30.34 19.11 22.15
N LYS A 335 30.01 20.40 22.10
CA LYS A 335 30.91 21.50 22.48
C LYS A 335 31.14 21.58 23.99
N GLU A 336 30.10 21.37 24.80
CA GLU A 336 30.22 21.37 26.27
C GLU A 336 31.13 20.23 26.78
N ILE A 337 31.10 19.08 26.11
CA ILE A 337 31.95 17.92 26.46
C ILE A 337 33.40 18.13 25.97
N GLY A 338 33.65 19.10 25.10
CA GLY A 338 34.94 19.42 24.45
C GLY A 338 36.02 20.09 25.32
N SER A 339 36.03 19.88 26.63
CA SER A 339 37.29 19.92 27.40
C SER A 339 38.05 18.61 27.14
N PRO A 340 39.40 18.59 27.04
CA PRO A 340 40.13 17.46 26.48
C PRO A 340 40.09 16.24 27.41
N LEU A 341 39.07 15.40 27.26
CA LEU A 341 38.98 14.06 27.83
C LEU A 341 39.84 13.11 26.98
N ASN A 342 41.15 13.13 27.24
CA ASN A 342 42.04 12.03 26.91
C ASN A 342 41.75 10.84 27.84
N SER A 343 40.68 10.10 27.57
CA SER A 343 40.56 8.71 28.02
C SER A 343 39.59 7.95 27.13
N PRO A 344 39.98 6.81 26.54
CA PRO A 344 39.06 5.99 25.78
C PRO A 344 38.05 5.37 26.75
N SER A 345 36.78 5.77 26.64
CA SER A 345 35.69 5.13 27.36
C SER A 345 35.55 3.68 26.88
N LYS A 346 36.08 2.75 27.68
CA LYS A 346 35.72 1.33 27.62
C LYS A 346 34.30 1.16 28.17
N SER A 347 33.27 1.40 27.36
CA SER A 347 31.93 0.92 27.69
C SER A 347 31.04 0.77 26.45
N HIS A 348 30.46 -0.42 26.33
CA HIS A 348 29.28 -0.78 25.53
C HIS A 348 29.46 -1.14 24.04
N SER A 349 30.38 -2.07 23.74
CA SER A 349 30.34 -2.87 22.49
C SER A 349 29.74 -4.28 22.66
N LYS A 350 28.98 -4.54 23.75
CA LYS A 350 28.42 -5.89 24.04
C LYS A 350 27.02 -6.14 23.47
N TYR A 351 26.31 -5.15 22.93
CA TYR A 351 24.88 -5.27 22.64
C TYR A 351 24.51 -5.47 21.17
N THR A 352 25.43 -5.25 20.23
CA THR A 352 25.19 -5.54 18.80
C THR A 352 25.42 -7.01 18.42
N LYS A 353 25.93 -7.86 19.32
CA LYS A 353 26.12 -9.30 19.04
C LYS A 353 24.87 -10.17 19.24
N ASN A 354 23.81 -9.67 19.88
CA ASN A 354 22.58 -10.46 20.11
C ASN A 354 21.51 -10.28 19.02
N LEU A 355 21.72 -9.39 18.04
CA LEU A 355 20.80 -9.17 16.91
C LEU A 355 21.21 -9.92 15.63
N THR A 356 22.35 -10.62 15.62
CA THR A 356 22.83 -11.42 14.48
C THR A 356 22.68 -12.93 14.68
N GLY A 357 21.79 -13.35 15.58
CA GLY A 357 21.58 -14.75 15.97
C GLY A 357 20.71 -15.59 15.02
N LEU A 358 20.61 -15.27 13.73
CA LEU A 358 19.96 -16.10 12.71
C LEU A 358 20.67 -15.95 11.34
N SER A 359 21.92 -16.39 11.26
CA SER A 359 22.53 -17.03 10.07
C SER A 359 24.04 -17.21 10.32
N LYS A 360 24.49 -18.47 10.28
CA LYS A 360 25.92 -18.81 10.26
C LYS A 360 26.41 -18.81 8.81
N SER A 361 27.37 -17.96 8.46
CA SER A 361 28.55 -18.35 7.67
C SER A 361 29.62 -17.25 7.74
N SER A 362 30.85 -17.64 7.45
CA SER A 362 32.08 -17.19 8.08
C SER A 362 32.98 -16.27 7.24
N LYS A 363 33.92 -15.61 7.92
CA LYS A 363 35.21 -15.03 7.46
C LYS A 363 35.19 -13.71 6.68
N SER A 364 35.58 -12.63 7.38
CA SER A 364 36.40 -11.54 6.82
C SER A 364 36.78 -10.53 7.93
N SER A 365 37.87 -10.81 8.65
CA SER A 365 38.47 -9.89 9.61
C SER A 365 39.92 -9.62 9.22
N GLU A 366 40.14 -8.83 8.17
CA GLU A 366 41.50 -8.41 7.81
C GLU A 366 41.63 -7.03 7.13
N ASN A 367 40.52 -6.29 6.92
CA ASN A 367 40.56 -5.00 6.20
C ASN A 367 40.27 -3.75 7.06
N LEU A 368 40.27 -3.85 8.39
CA LEU A 368 39.92 -2.73 9.31
C LEU A 368 41.12 -1.91 9.81
N SER A 369 42.37 -2.26 9.47
CA SER A 369 43.57 -1.54 9.93
C SER A 369 44.05 -0.42 9.01
N LYS A 370 43.42 -0.19 7.84
CA LYS A 370 43.83 0.86 6.88
C LYS A 370 42.96 2.13 6.88
N LEU A 371 42.03 2.29 7.83
CA LEU A 371 41.12 3.45 7.89
C LEU A 371 41.48 4.50 8.96
N SER A 372 42.62 4.40 9.65
CA SER A 372 43.02 5.30 10.73
C SER A 372 43.69 6.61 10.29
N SER A 373 43.74 6.94 8.98
CA SER A 373 44.44 8.14 8.48
C SER A 373 43.54 9.24 7.88
N LEU A 374 42.22 9.18 8.07
CA LEU A 374 41.32 10.27 7.66
C LEU A 374 41.26 11.34 8.76
N LYS A 375 41.86 12.50 8.47
CA LYS A 375 41.82 13.72 9.28
C LYS A 375 40.38 14.06 9.69
N SER A 376 40.20 14.44 10.95
CA SER A 376 38.94 14.77 11.62
C SER A 376 37.97 15.64 10.78
N PRO A 377 36.68 15.29 10.65
CA PRO A 377 35.69 16.05 9.88
C PRO A 377 35.05 17.21 10.68
N ASN A 378 35.71 17.76 11.70
CA ASN A 378 35.13 18.79 12.59
C ASN A 378 35.07 20.21 11.98
N LYS A 379 35.35 20.40 10.69
CA LYS A 379 35.47 21.73 10.07
C LYS A 379 34.47 22.05 8.97
N ILE A 380 33.42 21.25 8.78
CA ILE A 380 32.52 21.44 7.63
C ILE A 380 31.07 21.60 8.12
N PHE A 381 30.42 22.68 7.65
CA PHE A 381 28.99 23.01 7.74
C PHE A 381 28.51 23.85 8.94
N ASN A 382 28.99 25.09 9.04
CA ASN A 382 28.15 26.20 9.52
C ASN A 382 27.23 26.62 8.36
N TYR A 383 26.16 25.86 8.11
CA TYR A 383 25.09 26.37 7.26
C TYR A 383 24.34 27.42 8.06
N ASN A 384 24.35 28.67 7.59
CA ASN A 384 23.41 29.67 8.06
C ASN A 384 22.06 29.28 7.45
N PHE A 385 21.32 28.37 8.10
CA PHE A 385 20.03 27.90 7.62
C PHE A 385 19.06 29.08 7.42
N ASP A 386 19.23 30.18 8.17
CA ASP A 386 18.48 31.42 7.98
C ASP A 386 18.72 32.07 6.59
N GLN A 387 19.91 31.88 5.99
CA GLN A 387 20.23 32.37 4.63
C GLN A 387 19.68 31.47 3.53
N ILE A 388 19.72 30.13 3.72
CA ILE A 388 19.14 29.18 2.75
C ILE A 388 17.63 29.29 2.73
N LEU A 389 17.04 29.50 3.90
CA LEU A 389 15.62 29.47 4.05
C LEU A 389 14.96 30.82 3.71
N ASN A 390 15.64 31.97 3.78
CA ASN A 390 15.12 33.32 3.45
C ASN A 390 13.59 33.42 3.66
N LEU A 391 13.15 32.94 4.84
CA LEU A 391 11.81 32.37 5.08
C LEU A 391 10.69 33.36 4.92
N ASN A 392 11.04 34.64 5.03
CA ASN A 392 10.15 35.75 4.83
C ASN A 392 9.55 35.78 3.41
N ASN A 393 10.18 35.10 2.42
CA ASN A 393 9.69 35.05 1.04
C ASN A 393 8.92 33.76 0.69
N ILE A 394 9.00 32.71 1.52
CA ILE A 394 8.18 31.51 1.32
C ILE A 394 6.81 31.81 1.93
N LYS A 395 5.78 31.92 1.08
CA LYS A 395 4.40 32.10 1.55
C LYS A 395 4.10 31.06 2.65
N HIS A 396 3.49 31.48 3.77
CA HIS A 396 3.16 30.61 4.90
C HIS A 396 2.51 29.28 4.47
N ASP A 397 1.69 29.30 3.41
CA ASP A 397 1.05 28.12 2.83
C ASP A 397 2.03 27.00 2.40
N LEU A 398 3.28 27.34 2.06
CA LEU A 398 4.30 26.39 1.60
C LEU A 398 5.05 25.71 2.75
N TRP A 399 4.98 26.21 3.99
CA TRP A 399 5.72 25.66 5.13
C TRP A 399 5.36 24.21 5.45
N PHE A 400 4.13 23.82 5.12
CA PHE A 400 3.60 22.49 5.39
C PHE A 400 3.19 21.74 4.15
N ALA A 401 3.29 22.36 2.98
CA ALA A 401 3.13 21.69 1.71
C ALA A 401 4.28 20.68 1.59
N PRO A 402 3.98 19.37 1.62
CA PRO A 402 5.03 18.37 1.65
C PRO A 402 5.83 18.37 0.36
N THR A 403 7.11 18.03 0.48
CA THR A 403 8.06 18.02 -0.62
C THR A 403 8.70 16.66 -0.75
N TRP A 404 9.00 16.27 -2.00
CA TRP A 404 9.78 15.09 -2.30
C TRP A 404 11.26 15.31 -1.97
N ILE A 405 11.79 14.53 -1.02
CA ILE A 405 13.21 14.50 -0.72
C ILE A 405 13.75 13.09 -0.99
N ARG A 406 14.72 12.99 -1.90
CA ARG A 406 15.38 11.73 -2.22
C ARG A 406 16.60 11.57 -1.34
N ILE A 407 16.63 10.52 -0.54
CA ILE A 407 17.81 10.18 0.27
C ILE A 407 18.52 9.02 -0.38
N PHE A 408 19.75 9.28 -0.83
CA PHE A 408 20.62 8.27 -1.43
C PHE A 408 21.36 7.51 -0.33
N PHE A 409 21.30 6.18 -0.38
CA PHE A 409 22.09 5.32 0.47
C PHE A 409 23.27 4.78 -0.31
N LYS A 410 24.43 4.75 0.35
CA LYS A 410 25.56 3.96 -0.13
C LYS A 410 25.22 2.50 0.13
N SER A 411 24.55 1.85 -0.82
CA SER A 411 24.21 0.42 -0.77
C SER A 411 25.50 -0.38 -0.64
N SER A 412 25.91 -0.67 0.59
CA SER A 412 27.17 -1.35 0.87
C SER A 412 27.04 -2.87 0.79
N ASN A 413 25.81 -3.44 0.81
CA ASN A 413 25.65 -4.89 0.99
C ASN A 413 24.52 -5.57 0.17
N TYR A 414 23.76 -4.88 -0.68
CA TYR A 414 22.63 -5.50 -1.39
C TYR A 414 22.95 -5.99 -2.80
N SER A 415 24.18 -6.47 -3.04
CA SER A 415 24.57 -7.17 -4.28
C SER A 415 23.84 -8.51 -4.50
N ASN A 416 22.98 -8.93 -3.57
CA ASN A 416 22.32 -10.24 -3.63
C ASN A 416 21.09 -10.29 -4.54
N ILE A 417 20.46 -9.17 -4.92
CA ILE A 417 19.37 -9.22 -5.93
C ILE A 417 19.94 -9.51 -7.31
N ASN A 418 21.18 -9.09 -7.59
CA ASN A 418 21.94 -9.56 -8.76
C ASN A 418 22.29 -11.07 -8.70
N ARG A 419 21.99 -11.78 -7.59
CA ARG A 419 22.10 -13.24 -7.46
C ARG A 419 20.80 -13.99 -7.75
N LEU A 420 19.68 -13.31 -7.97
CA LEU A 420 18.62 -13.90 -8.79
C LEU A 420 19.17 -13.93 -10.22
N GLY A 421 20.12 -14.85 -10.47
CA GLY A 421 20.63 -15.10 -11.81
C GLY A 421 19.46 -15.36 -12.74
N LYS A 422 19.64 -15.12 -14.06
CA LYS A 422 18.57 -15.25 -15.05
C LYS A 422 17.68 -16.47 -14.73
N ILE A 423 16.46 -16.18 -14.32
CA ILE A 423 15.44 -17.11 -13.86
C ILE A 423 14.75 -17.73 -15.07
N ILE A 424 14.56 -16.94 -16.13
CA ILE A 424 13.68 -17.30 -17.26
C ILE A 424 14.48 -17.55 -18.54
N PHE A 425 15.45 -16.69 -18.87
CA PHE A 425 16.23 -16.82 -20.10
C PHE A 425 17.61 -17.41 -19.84
N PRO A 426 18.07 -18.40 -20.60
CA PRO A 426 19.42 -18.92 -20.42
C PRO A 426 20.46 -17.82 -20.69
N LYS A 427 21.61 -17.90 -20.00
CA LYS A 427 22.79 -17.15 -20.43
C LYS A 427 23.27 -17.75 -21.74
N VAL A 428 22.96 -17.08 -22.83
CA VAL A 428 23.48 -17.41 -24.15
C VAL A 428 24.79 -16.66 -24.31
N ASP A 429 25.89 -17.39 -24.35
CA ASP A 429 27.18 -16.83 -24.72
C ASP A 429 27.29 -16.82 -26.25
N LEU A 430 27.07 -15.64 -26.83
CA LEU A 430 27.16 -15.45 -28.28
C LEU A 430 28.61 -15.44 -28.78
N SER A 431 29.63 -15.50 -27.89
CA SER A 431 31.03 -15.49 -28.33
C SER A 431 31.42 -16.75 -29.10
N HIS A 432 30.93 -17.92 -28.68
CA HIS A 432 31.28 -19.20 -29.29
C HIS A 432 30.50 -19.50 -30.58
N THR A 433 29.23 -19.10 -30.66
CA THR A 433 28.37 -19.35 -31.83
C THR A 433 28.80 -18.53 -33.05
N PHE A 434 29.64 -17.51 -32.87
CA PHE A 434 29.93 -16.52 -33.90
C PHE A 434 31.42 -16.19 -34.08
N HIS A 435 32.32 -17.12 -33.73
CA HIS A 435 33.76 -16.96 -33.98
C HIS A 435 34.11 -16.73 -35.48
N ASP A 436 33.19 -16.99 -36.41
CA ASP A 436 33.32 -16.64 -37.83
C ASP A 436 33.14 -15.15 -38.15
N ALA A 437 32.76 -14.29 -37.18
CA ALA A 437 32.70 -12.84 -37.36
C ALA A 437 34.08 -12.20 -37.62
N ASN A 438 35.17 -12.93 -37.38
CA ASN A 438 36.52 -12.52 -37.78
C ASN A 438 36.76 -12.61 -39.30
N ASN A 439 35.80 -13.13 -40.08
CA ASN A 439 35.90 -13.23 -41.55
C ASN A 439 35.35 -12.00 -42.30
N TYR A 440 34.93 -10.95 -41.59
CA TYR A 440 34.51 -9.69 -42.20
C TYR A 440 35.68 -8.69 -42.27
N THR A 441 35.85 -8.07 -43.43
CA THR A 441 36.73 -6.90 -43.55
C THR A 441 36.13 -5.72 -42.80
N THR A 442 36.97 -4.78 -42.37
CA THR A 442 36.50 -3.55 -41.71
C THR A 442 35.48 -2.79 -42.57
N ASP A 443 35.69 -2.77 -43.89
CA ASP A 443 34.78 -2.12 -44.84
C ASP A 443 33.43 -2.84 -44.91
N GLU A 444 33.42 -4.19 -44.96
CA GLU A 444 32.18 -4.99 -44.92
C GLU A 444 31.39 -4.72 -43.63
N CYS A 445 32.05 -4.65 -42.47
CA CYS A 445 31.36 -4.33 -41.21
C CYS A 445 30.71 -2.95 -41.24
N VAL A 446 31.41 -1.93 -41.74
CA VAL A 446 30.87 -0.56 -41.83
C VAL A 446 29.69 -0.49 -42.79
N GLU A 447 29.80 -1.16 -43.95
CA GLU A 447 28.73 -1.22 -44.95
C GLU A 447 27.50 -1.98 -44.41
N PHE A 448 27.71 -3.16 -43.83
CA PHE A 448 26.64 -3.98 -43.25
C PHE A 448 25.94 -3.25 -42.10
N GLU A 449 26.68 -2.57 -41.24
CA GLU A 449 26.08 -1.79 -40.16
C GLU A 449 25.25 -0.62 -40.69
N ARG A 450 25.71 0.06 -41.75
CA ARG A 450 24.95 1.13 -42.42
C ARG A 450 23.65 0.59 -43.03
N LEU A 451 23.72 -0.55 -43.72
CA LEU A 451 22.56 -1.21 -44.32
C LEU A 451 21.58 -1.71 -43.25
N TYR A 452 22.07 -2.34 -42.18
CA TYR A 452 21.25 -2.80 -41.05
C TYR A 452 20.50 -1.64 -40.39
N LYS A 453 21.17 -0.50 -40.16
CA LYS A 453 20.55 0.72 -39.63
C LYS A 453 19.50 1.29 -40.58
N ALA A 454 19.79 1.34 -41.89
CA ALA A 454 18.84 1.81 -42.90
C ALA A 454 17.58 0.93 -42.94
N ILE A 455 17.76 -0.40 -42.89
CA ILE A 455 16.65 -1.36 -42.78
C ILE A 455 15.86 -1.07 -41.50
N CYS A 456 16.53 -0.95 -40.34
CA CYS A 456 15.89 -0.65 -39.06
C CYS A 456 15.07 0.65 -39.05
N GLN A 457 15.52 1.69 -39.75
CA GLN A 457 14.80 2.96 -39.87
C GLN A 457 13.61 2.88 -40.83
N SER A 458 13.66 2.00 -41.82
CA SER A 458 12.61 1.83 -42.84
C SER A 458 11.49 0.85 -42.47
N LYS A 459 11.61 0.16 -41.32
CA LYS A 459 10.83 -1.04 -41.00
C LYS A 459 9.31 -0.84 -41.10
N THR A 460 8.67 -1.74 -41.87
CA THR A 460 7.24 -2.07 -41.80
C THR A 460 6.99 -3.38 -41.03
N SER A 461 7.99 -4.25 -40.91
CA SER A 461 7.97 -5.53 -40.17
C SER A 461 8.53 -5.42 -38.73
N SER A 462 8.50 -6.54 -37.98
CA SER A 462 8.86 -6.58 -36.56
C SER A 462 10.37 -6.64 -36.31
N THR A 463 11.16 -7.22 -37.22
CA THR A 463 12.63 -7.32 -37.12
C THR A 463 13.36 -7.07 -38.44
N ALA A 464 14.66 -6.74 -38.37
CA ALA A 464 15.45 -6.48 -39.58
C ALA A 464 15.72 -7.77 -40.36
N PHE A 465 15.83 -8.91 -39.67
CA PHE A 465 16.02 -10.21 -40.29
C PHE A 465 14.80 -10.66 -41.11
N GLU A 466 13.58 -10.47 -40.60
CA GLU A 466 12.34 -10.71 -41.37
C GLU A 466 12.26 -9.82 -42.62
N GLU A 467 12.61 -8.54 -42.49
CA GLU A 467 12.62 -7.59 -43.60
C GLU A 467 13.57 -8.01 -44.73
N ILE A 468 14.70 -8.64 -44.38
CA ILE A 468 15.64 -9.21 -45.34
C ILE A 468 15.04 -10.42 -46.06
N GLN A 469 14.29 -11.28 -45.36
CA GLN A 469 13.60 -12.43 -45.96
C GLN A 469 12.50 -12.02 -46.96
N LEU A 470 11.94 -10.82 -46.80
CA LEU A 470 10.87 -10.29 -47.66
C LEU A 470 11.35 -9.63 -48.97
N ASN A 471 12.64 -9.72 -49.34
CA ASN A 471 13.21 -9.13 -50.56
C ASN A 471 12.97 -7.61 -50.71
N ASN A 472 13.25 -6.87 -49.63
CA ASN A 472 13.25 -5.41 -49.59
C ASN A 472 14.15 -4.75 -50.68
N LYS A 473 13.84 -3.51 -51.08
CA LYS A 473 14.65 -2.70 -52.03
C LYS A 473 16.16 -2.67 -51.72
N PHE A 474 16.54 -2.69 -50.44
CA PHE A 474 17.93 -2.69 -49.98
C PHE A 474 18.62 -4.04 -50.22
N THR A 475 17.89 -5.16 -50.11
CA THR A 475 18.44 -6.50 -50.32
C THR A 475 18.46 -6.92 -51.79
N LYS A 476 17.59 -6.34 -52.64
CA LYS A 476 17.60 -6.59 -54.09
C LYS A 476 18.90 -6.20 -54.79
N ALA A 477 19.61 -5.18 -54.30
CA ALA A 477 20.91 -4.79 -54.85
C ALA A 477 22.01 -5.80 -54.46
N LEU A 478 21.94 -6.33 -53.25
CA LEU A 478 22.90 -7.31 -52.71
C LEU A 478 22.66 -8.71 -53.25
N SER A 479 21.43 -9.07 -53.62
CA SER A 479 21.09 -10.41 -54.13
C SER A 479 21.75 -10.74 -55.48
N LEU A 480 22.24 -9.73 -56.21
CA LEU A 480 23.10 -9.90 -57.38
C LEU A 480 24.45 -10.54 -57.04
N ARG A 481 24.88 -10.46 -55.77
CA ARG A 481 26.10 -11.06 -55.21
C ARG A 481 25.75 -12.01 -54.07
N LYS A 482 25.50 -13.27 -54.40
CA LYS A 482 25.06 -14.31 -53.45
C LYS A 482 25.99 -14.47 -52.23
N ASP A 483 27.29 -14.34 -52.45
CA ASP A 483 28.34 -14.41 -51.42
C ASP A 483 28.19 -13.30 -50.37
N ILE A 484 28.07 -12.04 -50.82
CA ILE A 484 27.87 -10.90 -49.92
C ILE A 484 26.50 -10.97 -49.27
N PHE A 485 25.48 -11.36 -50.02
CA PHE A 485 24.13 -11.43 -49.49
C PHE A 485 24.04 -12.41 -48.30
N GLU A 486 24.67 -13.59 -48.41
CA GLU A 486 24.65 -14.55 -47.29
C GLU A 486 25.46 -14.04 -46.09
N LYS A 487 26.62 -13.42 -46.31
CA LYS A 487 27.38 -12.74 -45.25
C LYS A 487 26.54 -11.66 -44.55
N PHE A 488 25.81 -10.84 -45.31
CA PHE A 488 24.95 -9.80 -44.76
C PHE A 488 23.72 -10.36 -44.03
N ARG A 489 23.15 -11.47 -44.54
CA ARG A 489 22.06 -12.20 -43.90
C ARG A 489 22.49 -12.75 -42.54
N GLN A 490 23.66 -13.38 -42.47
CA GLN A 490 24.25 -13.85 -41.21
C GLN A 490 24.58 -12.71 -40.25
N TYR A 491 25.16 -11.61 -40.74
CA TYR A 491 25.39 -10.40 -39.96
C TYR A 491 24.10 -9.85 -39.36
N THR A 492 23.03 -9.79 -40.15
CA THR A 492 21.73 -9.28 -39.68
C THR A 492 21.05 -10.23 -38.70
N LEU A 493 21.13 -11.54 -38.94
CA LEU A 493 20.68 -12.56 -37.99
C LEU A 493 21.37 -12.37 -36.64
N PHE A 494 22.70 -12.22 -36.65
CA PHE A 494 23.49 -11.97 -35.45
C PHE A 494 23.07 -10.69 -34.72
N GLN A 495 23.03 -9.56 -35.42
CA GLN A 495 22.61 -8.28 -34.81
C GLN A 495 21.17 -8.34 -34.26
N THR A 496 20.30 -9.08 -34.93
CA THR A 496 18.91 -9.28 -34.48
C THR A 496 18.86 -10.18 -33.24
N VAL A 497 19.60 -11.29 -33.21
CA VAL A 497 19.70 -12.18 -32.05
C VAL A 497 20.33 -11.47 -30.86
N ASP A 498 21.43 -10.75 -31.03
CA ASP A 498 22.07 -9.96 -29.97
C ASP A 498 21.11 -8.89 -29.41
N SER A 499 20.40 -8.18 -30.30
CA SER A 499 19.36 -7.24 -29.87
C SER A 499 18.22 -7.92 -29.11
N LEU A 500 17.79 -9.12 -29.53
CA LEU A 500 16.74 -9.89 -28.87
C LEU A 500 17.21 -10.43 -27.51
N VAL A 501 18.46 -10.87 -27.39
CA VAL A 501 19.09 -11.29 -26.13
C VAL A 501 19.14 -10.10 -25.16
N LYS A 502 19.61 -8.94 -25.60
CA LYS A 502 19.59 -7.69 -24.80
C LYS A 502 18.17 -7.28 -24.38
N ASN A 503 17.18 -7.48 -25.26
CA ASN A 503 15.78 -7.24 -24.93
C ASN A 503 15.20 -8.30 -23.98
N SER A 504 15.68 -9.54 -24.04
CA SER A 504 15.27 -10.60 -23.10
C SER A 504 15.70 -10.26 -21.68
N ASP A 505 16.89 -9.69 -21.50
CA ASP A 505 17.38 -9.23 -20.19
C ASP A 505 16.49 -8.11 -19.64
N LYS A 506 16.11 -7.14 -20.49
CA LYS A 506 15.15 -6.09 -20.12
C LYS A 506 13.76 -6.66 -19.82
N PHE A 507 13.34 -7.71 -20.55
CA PHE A 507 12.03 -8.31 -20.37
C PHE A 507 11.96 -9.11 -19.08
N GLU A 508 13.02 -9.81 -18.72
CA GLU A 508 13.17 -10.45 -17.42
C GLU A 508 13.13 -9.43 -16.28
N MET A 509 13.85 -8.31 -16.41
CA MET A 509 13.74 -7.20 -15.46
C MET A 509 12.31 -6.65 -15.38
N PHE A 510 11.61 -6.53 -16.51
CA PHE A 510 10.19 -6.17 -16.52
C PHE A 510 9.33 -7.17 -15.75
N LEU A 511 9.56 -8.48 -15.90
CA LEU A 511 8.79 -9.51 -15.18
C LEU A 511 9.05 -9.43 -13.66
N ILE A 512 10.30 -9.18 -13.25
CA ILE A 512 10.64 -8.93 -11.83
C ILE A 512 9.92 -7.67 -11.33
N HIS A 513 9.98 -6.57 -12.08
CA HIS A 513 9.28 -5.33 -11.73
C HIS A 513 7.77 -5.52 -11.67
N GLN A 514 7.19 -6.31 -12.58
CA GLN A 514 5.76 -6.60 -12.61
C GLN A 514 5.31 -7.45 -11.42
N ALA A 515 6.14 -8.41 -10.98
CA ALA A 515 5.90 -9.14 -9.73
C ALA A 515 5.93 -8.18 -8.53
N HIS A 516 6.94 -7.31 -8.45
CA HIS A 516 7.03 -6.30 -7.38
C HIS A 516 5.89 -5.30 -7.41
N HIS A 517 5.45 -4.87 -8.59
CA HIS A 517 4.28 -4.00 -8.73
C HIS A 517 3.04 -4.63 -8.09
N LYS A 518 2.84 -5.95 -8.22
CA LYS A 518 1.75 -6.65 -7.52
C LYS A 518 1.88 -6.54 -6.01
N ILE A 519 3.08 -6.74 -5.46
CA ILE A 519 3.30 -6.65 -4.01
C ILE A 519 3.07 -5.22 -3.50
N ILE A 520 3.58 -4.21 -4.22
CA ILE A 520 3.34 -2.79 -3.89
C ILE A 520 1.86 -2.45 -3.98
N LYS A 521 1.13 -3.03 -4.94
CA LYS A 521 -0.32 -2.85 -5.06
C LYS A 521 -1.08 -3.45 -3.85
N ASP A 522 -0.63 -4.59 -3.34
CA ASP A 522 -1.22 -5.20 -2.15
C ASP A 522 -0.96 -4.31 -0.91
N LEU A 523 0.27 -3.81 -0.73
CA LEU A 523 0.59 -2.83 0.33
C LEU A 523 -0.23 -1.53 0.20
N LYS A 524 -0.41 -1.03 -1.03
CA LYS A 524 -1.29 0.10 -1.32
C LYS A 524 -2.74 -0.17 -0.92
N SER A 525 -3.20 -1.41 -1.05
CA SER A 525 -4.52 -1.83 -0.57
C SER A 525 -4.60 -1.71 0.95
N VAL A 526 -3.60 -2.20 1.69
CA VAL A 526 -3.52 -2.06 3.17
C VAL A 526 -3.53 -0.59 3.58
N SER A 527 -2.67 0.21 2.95
CA SER A 527 -2.59 1.66 3.16
C SER A 527 -3.93 2.34 2.89
N SER A 528 -4.63 1.94 1.84
CA SER A 528 -5.94 2.50 1.49
C SER A 528 -7.04 2.04 2.46
N ALA A 529 -7.01 0.80 2.95
CA ALA A 529 -7.93 0.30 3.96
C ALA A 529 -7.77 1.06 5.28
N ARG A 530 -6.52 1.25 5.74
CA ARG A 530 -6.21 2.10 6.91
C ARG A 530 -6.68 3.52 6.70
N TYR A 531 -6.39 4.12 5.55
CA TYR A 531 -6.85 5.47 5.20
C TYR A 531 -8.37 5.58 5.28
N SER A 532 -9.10 4.64 4.69
CA SER A 532 -10.56 4.61 4.73
C SER A 532 -11.10 4.41 6.15
N ALA A 533 -10.50 3.52 6.95
CA ALA A 533 -10.87 3.33 8.35
C ALA A 533 -10.61 4.61 9.15
N THR A 534 -9.42 5.21 9.07
CA THR A 534 -9.13 6.45 9.80
C THR A 534 -10.12 7.58 9.48
N PHE A 535 -10.51 7.72 8.22
CA PHE A 535 -11.28 8.88 7.76
C PHE A 535 -12.77 8.66 7.57
N ALA A 536 -13.27 7.43 7.73
CA ALA A 536 -14.70 7.19 7.79
C ALA A 536 -15.35 7.88 9.02
N GLN A 537 -14.58 8.13 10.10
CA GLN A 537 -15.03 8.94 11.25
C GLN A 537 -15.42 10.37 10.84
N LEU A 538 -14.58 11.02 10.03
CA LEU A 538 -14.84 12.38 9.57
C LEU A 538 -16.01 12.47 8.62
N ALA A 539 -16.26 11.40 7.86
CA ALA A 539 -17.46 11.23 7.07
C ALA A 539 -18.73 11.15 7.93
N MET A 540 -18.64 10.84 9.22
CA MET A 540 -19.78 10.95 10.14
C MET A 540 -19.99 12.38 10.65
N ASP A 541 -18.95 13.23 10.64
CA ASP A 541 -19.06 14.64 11.01
C ASP A 541 -19.70 15.45 9.87
N ARG A 542 -20.85 16.09 10.17
CA ARG A 542 -21.74 16.68 9.16
C ARG A 542 -21.13 17.86 8.41
N SER A 543 -20.04 18.44 8.90
CA SER A 543 -19.55 19.76 8.52
C SER A 543 -18.51 19.81 7.39
N TYR A 544 -18.02 18.66 6.90
CA TYR A 544 -16.80 18.66 6.07
C TYR A 544 -17.01 18.21 4.61
N TYR A 545 -16.50 19.01 3.66
CA TYR A 545 -16.39 18.69 2.24
C TYR A 545 -14.96 18.29 1.89
N PHE A 546 -14.75 17.05 1.45
CA PHE A 546 -13.44 16.56 1.05
C PHE A 546 -13.13 16.97 -0.40
N SER A 547 -11.88 17.29 -0.72
CA SER A 547 -11.45 17.41 -2.12
C SER A 547 -11.42 16.05 -2.83
N ASN A 548 -11.31 14.96 -2.07
CA ASN A 548 -11.26 13.61 -2.60
C ASN A 548 -12.68 13.09 -2.88
N LYS A 549 -13.01 12.91 -4.16
CA LYS A 549 -14.30 12.39 -4.63
C LYS A 549 -14.73 11.09 -3.92
N ARG A 550 -13.80 10.17 -3.65
CA ARG A 550 -14.09 8.91 -2.93
C ARG A 550 -14.42 9.14 -1.46
N LEU A 551 -13.76 10.09 -0.78
CA LEU A 551 -14.12 10.41 0.60
C LEU A 551 -15.51 11.07 0.68
N ASN A 552 -15.86 11.93 -0.28
CA ASN A 552 -17.21 12.47 -0.36
C ASN A 552 -18.26 11.38 -0.64
N GLN A 553 -17.92 10.41 -1.48
CA GLN A 553 -18.78 9.25 -1.71
C GLN A 553 -19.01 8.46 -0.42
N ILE A 554 -17.95 8.17 0.35
CA ILE A 554 -18.06 7.47 1.65
C ILE A 554 -18.87 8.32 2.63
N ASN A 555 -18.61 9.63 2.72
CA ASN A 555 -19.36 10.59 3.54
C ASN A 555 -20.87 10.53 3.23
N PHE A 556 -21.22 10.58 1.94
CA PHE A 556 -22.61 10.47 1.51
C PHE A 556 -23.22 9.11 1.90
N LEU A 557 -22.53 8.00 1.63
CA LEU A 557 -23.03 6.66 1.95
C LEU A 557 -23.23 6.44 3.45
N VAL A 558 -22.33 6.98 4.27
CA VAL A 558 -22.41 6.94 5.73
C VAL A 558 -23.58 7.79 6.23
N LYS A 559 -23.78 8.99 5.67
CA LYS A 559 -24.93 9.85 5.98
C LYS A 559 -26.27 9.23 5.57
N MET A 560 -26.31 8.55 4.43
CA MET A 560 -27.51 7.86 3.94
C MET A 560 -27.81 6.57 4.70
N GLN A 561 -26.81 5.94 5.33
CA GLN A 561 -26.97 4.62 5.94
C GLN A 561 -28.14 4.53 6.95
N PRO A 562 -28.30 5.44 7.94
CA PRO A 562 -29.43 5.36 8.89
C PRO A 562 -30.78 5.37 8.18
N PHE A 563 -30.90 6.18 7.14
CA PHE A 563 -32.11 6.28 6.32
C PHE A 563 -32.33 5.01 5.47
N LEU A 564 -31.28 4.44 4.87
CA LEU A 564 -31.42 3.15 4.17
C LEU A 564 -31.85 2.02 5.13
N ILE A 565 -31.40 2.06 6.39
CA ILE A 565 -31.82 1.11 7.43
C ILE A 565 -33.29 1.34 7.81
N SER A 566 -33.73 2.60 7.98
CA SER A 566 -35.13 2.90 8.29
C SER A 566 -36.07 2.48 7.16
N LEU A 567 -35.68 2.69 5.89
CA LEU A 567 -36.42 2.20 4.73
C LEU A 567 -36.50 0.67 4.70
N PHE A 568 -35.38 -0.01 4.96
CA PHE A 568 -35.37 -1.47 5.07
C PHE A 568 -36.33 -1.96 6.16
N GLN A 569 -36.30 -1.34 7.34
CA GLN A 569 -37.20 -1.67 8.45
C GLN A 569 -38.66 -1.42 8.07
N LYS A 570 -38.96 -0.26 7.48
CA LYS A 570 -40.31 0.14 7.04
C LYS A 570 -40.91 -0.85 6.04
N PHE A 571 -40.11 -1.35 5.11
CA PHE A 571 -40.55 -2.27 4.04
C PHE A 571 -40.08 -3.72 4.27
N THR A 572 -39.91 -4.14 5.53
CA THR A 572 -39.37 -5.46 5.87
C THR A 572 -40.24 -6.60 5.31
N ILE A 573 -41.57 -6.43 5.30
CA ILE A 573 -42.51 -7.46 4.84
C ILE A 573 -42.32 -7.70 3.34
N GLU A 574 -42.25 -6.63 2.56
CA GLU A 574 -42.05 -6.65 1.12
C GLU A 574 -40.68 -7.23 0.78
N PHE A 575 -39.61 -6.80 1.48
CA PHE A 575 -38.28 -7.35 1.28
C PHE A 575 -38.22 -8.85 1.59
N ASN A 576 -38.91 -9.32 2.63
CA ASN A 576 -38.98 -10.74 2.96
C ASN A 576 -39.72 -11.54 1.88
N LEU A 577 -40.82 -11.00 1.34
CA LEU A 577 -41.54 -11.61 0.22
C LEU A 577 -40.65 -11.71 -1.03
N LEU A 578 -39.98 -10.60 -1.41
CA LEU A 578 -39.06 -10.58 -2.54
C LEU A 578 -37.92 -11.60 -2.36
N THR A 579 -37.36 -11.68 -1.16
CA THR A 579 -36.30 -12.63 -0.80
C THR A 579 -36.76 -14.08 -0.95
N LYS A 580 -37.98 -14.39 -0.50
CA LYS A 580 -38.59 -15.72 -0.64
C LYS A 580 -38.79 -16.08 -2.11
N LEU A 581 -39.38 -15.18 -2.90
CA LEU A 581 -39.61 -15.39 -4.34
C LEU A 581 -38.29 -15.56 -5.11
N TRP A 582 -37.28 -14.78 -4.78
CA TRP A 582 -35.94 -14.89 -5.35
C TRP A 582 -35.31 -16.25 -5.07
N THR A 583 -35.46 -16.75 -3.85
CA THR A 583 -34.90 -18.06 -3.47
C THR A 583 -35.50 -19.18 -4.33
N TYR A 584 -36.83 -19.20 -4.53
CA TYR A 584 -37.47 -20.16 -5.43
C TYR A 584 -36.99 -20.03 -6.87
N PHE A 585 -36.85 -18.80 -7.37
CA PHE A 585 -36.33 -18.56 -8.71
C PHE A 585 -34.89 -19.06 -8.87
N THR A 586 -34.01 -18.81 -7.89
CA THR A 586 -32.63 -19.29 -7.97
C THR A 586 -32.53 -20.81 -7.94
N GLU A 587 -33.36 -21.50 -7.15
CA GLU A 587 -33.42 -22.97 -7.15
C GLU A 587 -33.92 -23.52 -8.49
N GLU A 588 -34.99 -22.95 -9.06
CA GLU A 588 -35.48 -23.33 -10.39
C GLU A 588 -34.42 -23.12 -11.48
N MET A 589 -33.65 -22.03 -11.37
CA MET A 589 -32.60 -21.71 -12.32
C MET A 589 -31.38 -22.63 -12.16
N LYS A 590 -31.06 -23.10 -10.94
CA LYS A 590 -29.99 -24.08 -10.70
C LYS A 590 -30.27 -25.44 -11.35
N GLU A 591 -31.54 -25.82 -11.54
CA GLU A 591 -31.94 -27.04 -12.26
C GLU A 591 -31.65 -26.96 -13.77
N LYS A 592 -31.54 -25.75 -14.33
CA LYS A 592 -31.10 -25.54 -15.72
C LYS A 592 -29.57 -25.70 -15.80
N PRO A 593 -28.99 -26.07 -16.96
CA PRO A 593 -27.54 -26.26 -17.13
C PRO A 593 -26.74 -24.93 -17.13
N ILE A 594 -27.00 -24.04 -16.17
CA ILE A 594 -26.19 -22.85 -15.84
C ILE A 594 -24.73 -23.27 -15.58
N GLY A 595 -24.53 -24.49 -15.07
CA GLY A 595 -23.22 -25.12 -14.84
C GLY A 595 -22.28 -25.18 -16.05
N THR A 596 -22.77 -24.98 -17.29
CA THR A 596 -21.91 -25.03 -18.49
C THR A 596 -21.52 -23.66 -19.06
N ALA A 597 -22.21 -22.58 -18.69
CA ALA A 597 -21.98 -21.26 -19.28
C ALA A 597 -20.59 -20.69 -18.96
N PHE A 598 -20.09 -20.95 -17.75
CA PHE A 598 -18.74 -20.57 -17.33
C PHE A 598 -17.68 -21.62 -17.69
N MET A 599 -18.04 -22.86 -18.02
CA MET A 599 -17.08 -23.88 -18.47
C MET A 599 -16.41 -23.49 -19.80
N LYS A 600 -17.07 -22.65 -20.60
CA LYS A 600 -16.53 -22.08 -21.84
C LYS A 600 -15.56 -20.91 -21.60
N LEU A 601 -15.47 -20.39 -20.37
CA LEU A 601 -14.53 -19.32 -20.03
C LEU A 601 -13.11 -19.88 -19.95
N THR A 602 -12.12 -19.03 -20.23
CA THR A 602 -10.72 -19.37 -19.95
C THR A 602 -10.51 -19.57 -18.45
N PRO A 603 -9.54 -20.38 -18.01
CA PRO A 603 -9.29 -20.63 -16.58
C PRO A 603 -9.13 -19.34 -15.76
N ARG A 604 -8.47 -18.33 -16.32
CA ARG A 604 -8.33 -17.01 -15.69
C ARG A 604 -9.67 -16.32 -15.47
N LYS A 605 -10.58 -16.37 -16.46
CA LYS A 605 -11.91 -15.77 -16.36
C LYS A 605 -12.83 -16.55 -15.42
N GLN A 606 -12.69 -17.87 -15.36
CA GLN A 606 -13.37 -18.71 -14.38
C GLN A 606 -12.96 -18.33 -12.95
N MET A 607 -11.67 -18.12 -12.70
CA MET A 607 -11.19 -17.67 -11.39
C MET A 607 -11.80 -16.33 -10.97
N ILE A 608 -11.86 -15.35 -11.88
CA ILE A 608 -12.52 -14.06 -11.62
C ILE A 608 -14.01 -14.24 -11.35
N PHE A 609 -14.69 -15.14 -12.08
CA PHE A 609 -16.11 -15.43 -11.88
C PHE A 609 -16.38 -15.97 -10.48
N TRP A 610 -15.60 -16.97 -10.04
CA TRP A 610 -15.73 -17.56 -8.71
C TRP A 610 -15.36 -16.57 -7.60
N GLU A 611 -14.37 -15.70 -7.83
CA GLU A 611 -14.08 -14.59 -6.92
C GLU A 611 -15.31 -13.69 -6.74
N CYS A 612 -16.02 -13.34 -7.82
CA CYS A 612 -17.27 -12.57 -7.73
C CYS A 612 -18.35 -13.33 -6.93
N VAL A 613 -18.53 -14.64 -7.17
CA VAL A 613 -19.51 -15.46 -6.44
C VAL A 613 -19.23 -15.43 -4.94
N GLU A 614 -17.98 -15.62 -4.52
CA GLU A 614 -17.61 -15.59 -3.10
C GLU A 614 -17.79 -14.20 -2.48
N GLN A 615 -17.46 -13.13 -3.21
CA GLN A 615 -17.68 -11.76 -2.73
C GLN A 615 -19.18 -11.46 -2.55
N LEU A 616 -20.03 -11.87 -3.49
CA LEU A 616 -21.48 -11.69 -3.39
C LEU A 616 -22.08 -12.57 -2.27
N ARG A 617 -21.61 -13.81 -2.09
CA ARG A 617 -22.02 -14.70 -1.00
C ARG A 617 -21.78 -14.05 0.36
N ASN A 618 -20.63 -13.38 0.52
CA ASN A 618 -20.25 -12.71 1.76
C ASN A 618 -20.79 -11.27 1.90
N LEU A 619 -21.54 -10.76 0.90
CA LEU A 619 -21.98 -9.36 0.87
C LEU A 619 -22.85 -8.98 2.08
N SER A 620 -23.63 -9.92 2.62
CA SER A 620 -24.45 -9.72 3.82
C SER A 620 -23.63 -9.46 5.08
N ASN A 621 -22.39 -9.95 5.13
CA ASN A 621 -21.43 -9.74 6.22
C ASN A 621 -20.67 -8.41 6.09
N VAL A 622 -20.71 -7.79 4.90
CA VAL A 622 -20.12 -6.48 4.66
C VAL A 622 -21.07 -5.40 5.17
N GLN A 623 -20.52 -4.36 5.78
CA GLN A 623 -21.30 -3.20 6.24
C GLN A 623 -21.99 -2.50 5.07
N LEU A 624 -23.22 -2.01 5.27
CA LEU A 624 -24.08 -1.51 4.20
C LEU A 624 -23.36 -0.52 3.28
N PHE A 625 -22.72 0.53 3.81
CA PHE A 625 -22.03 1.50 2.96
C PHE A 625 -20.83 0.93 2.17
N PHE A 626 -20.14 -0.10 2.68
CA PHE A 626 -19.07 -0.78 1.94
C PHE A 626 -19.60 -1.76 0.89
N ARG A 627 -20.85 -2.24 1.02
CA ARG A 627 -21.46 -3.11 0.00
C ARG A 627 -21.53 -2.44 -1.37
N PHE A 628 -21.68 -1.12 -1.42
CA PHE A 628 -21.70 -0.36 -2.67
C PHE A 628 -20.38 -0.52 -3.44
N GLU A 629 -19.24 -0.35 -2.75
CA GLU A 629 -17.91 -0.54 -3.34
C GLU A 629 -17.64 -1.99 -3.74
N VAL A 630 -18.07 -2.95 -2.93
CA VAL A 630 -17.95 -4.39 -3.26
C VAL A 630 -18.75 -4.72 -4.52
N LEU A 631 -19.99 -4.23 -4.63
CA LEU A 631 -20.82 -4.41 -5.84
C LEU A 631 -20.18 -3.76 -7.06
N ASN A 632 -19.63 -2.54 -6.94
CA ASN A 632 -18.92 -1.86 -8.02
C ASN A 632 -17.69 -2.65 -8.51
N ASP A 633 -16.90 -3.22 -7.61
CA ASP A 633 -15.75 -4.07 -7.97
C ASP A 633 -16.20 -5.33 -8.71
N ILE A 634 -17.29 -5.96 -8.23
CA ILE A 634 -17.87 -7.15 -8.86
C ILE A 634 -18.39 -6.82 -10.27
N LEU A 635 -19.12 -5.73 -10.45
CA LEU A 635 -19.61 -5.30 -11.76
C LEU A 635 -18.45 -5.09 -12.76
N ARG A 636 -17.35 -4.45 -12.32
CA ARG A 636 -16.13 -4.29 -13.14
C ARG A 636 -15.44 -5.61 -13.46
N LYS A 637 -15.40 -6.55 -12.51
CA LYS A 637 -14.84 -7.89 -12.73
C LYS A 637 -15.66 -8.70 -13.73
N ILE A 638 -16.98 -8.64 -13.61
CA ILE A 638 -17.90 -9.30 -14.55
C ILE A 638 -17.74 -8.73 -15.95
N GLU A 639 -17.64 -7.41 -16.10
CA GLU A 639 -17.40 -6.78 -17.41
C GLU A 639 -16.09 -7.26 -18.07
N LYS A 640 -15.06 -7.57 -17.27
CA LYS A 640 -13.78 -8.14 -17.77
C LYS A 640 -13.89 -9.60 -18.20
N ILE A 641 -14.84 -10.36 -17.63
CA ILE A 641 -15.09 -11.76 -18.03
C ILE A 641 -15.69 -11.78 -19.45
N GLY A 642 -16.60 -10.86 -19.75
CA GLY A 642 -17.11 -10.66 -21.10
C GLY A 642 -18.09 -9.49 -21.18
N LYS A 643 -18.41 -9.07 -22.41
CA LYS A 643 -19.36 -7.96 -22.66
C LYS A 643 -20.81 -8.27 -22.24
N LYS A 644 -21.07 -9.49 -21.77
CA LYS A 644 -22.40 -9.95 -21.36
C LYS A 644 -22.50 -9.90 -19.84
N MET A 645 -23.37 -9.02 -19.32
CA MET A 645 -23.76 -8.99 -17.90
C MET A 645 -24.52 -10.26 -17.46
N GLU A 646 -24.80 -11.20 -18.37
CA GLU A 646 -25.32 -12.54 -18.09
C GLU A 646 -24.49 -13.28 -17.02
N TYR A 647 -23.16 -13.09 -17.00
CA TYR A 647 -22.30 -13.69 -15.96
C TYR A 647 -22.58 -13.11 -14.57
N MET A 648 -23.06 -11.87 -14.45
CA MET A 648 -23.43 -11.31 -13.14
C MET A 648 -24.62 -12.07 -12.56
N LEU A 649 -25.62 -12.38 -13.39
CA LEU A 649 -26.77 -13.14 -12.93
C LEU A 649 -26.40 -14.57 -12.56
N ASN A 650 -25.58 -15.24 -13.38
CA ASN A 650 -25.07 -16.55 -13.02
C ASN A 650 -24.32 -16.50 -11.70
N ALA A 651 -23.54 -15.43 -11.46
CA ALA A 651 -22.89 -15.22 -10.19
C ALA A 651 -23.93 -15.10 -9.07
N LEU A 652 -24.95 -14.24 -9.19
CA LEU A 652 -26.04 -14.03 -8.22
C LEU A 652 -26.78 -15.33 -7.86
N ILE A 653 -27.13 -16.15 -8.86
CA ILE A 653 -27.81 -17.45 -8.66
C ILE A 653 -26.93 -18.41 -7.84
N MET A 654 -25.62 -18.39 -8.04
CA MET A 654 -24.65 -19.26 -7.33
C MET A 654 -24.28 -18.79 -5.92
N THR A 655 -24.67 -17.57 -5.52
CA THR A 655 -24.26 -17.00 -4.23
C THR A 655 -25.01 -17.58 -3.04
N GLU A 656 -26.26 -18.01 -3.26
CA GLU A 656 -27.22 -18.38 -2.20
C GLU A 656 -27.49 -17.24 -1.19
N ASN A 657 -27.04 -16.01 -1.48
CA ASN A 657 -27.26 -14.86 -0.63
C ASN A 657 -28.61 -14.23 -0.94
N ASN A 658 -29.59 -14.58 -0.13
CA ASN A 658 -30.97 -14.14 -0.28
C ASN A 658 -31.16 -12.61 -0.03
N LYS A 659 -30.25 -11.95 0.69
CA LYS A 659 -30.28 -10.49 0.98
C LYS A 659 -29.71 -9.62 -0.15
N ILE A 660 -29.26 -10.22 -1.23
CA ILE A 660 -28.61 -9.50 -2.32
C ILE A 660 -29.56 -8.54 -3.02
N LEU A 661 -30.82 -8.96 -3.21
CA LEU A 661 -31.85 -8.12 -3.82
C LEU A 661 -32.23 -6.93 -2.95
N THR A 662 -32.24 -7.10 -1.64
CA THR A 662 -32.45 -5.98 -0.71
C THR A 662 -31.38 -4.91 -0.91
N THR A 663 -30.11 -5.32 -0.92
CA THR A 663 -28.97 -4.39 -1.08
C THR A 663 -29.01 -3.73 -2.45
N PHE A 664 -29.28 -4.52 -3.51
CA PHE A 664 -29.40 -3.99 -4.86
C PHE A 664 -30.55 -3.00 -5.00
N SER A 665 -31.73 -3.32 -4.47
CA SER A 665 -32.90 -2.44 -4.55
C SER A 665 -32.64 -1.11 -3.84
N LEU A 666 -32.11 -1.15 -2.62
CA LEU A 666 -31.77 0.06 -1.87
C LEU A 666 -30.77 0.93 -2.64
N PHE A 667 -29.72 0.35 -3.22
CA PHE A 667 -28.71 1.15 -3.92
C PHE A 667 -29.17 1.64 -5.29
N SER A 668 -29.87 0.81 -6.06
CA SER A 668 -30.40 1.21 -7.36
C SER A 668 -31.37 2.38 -7.20
N THR A 669 -32.30 2.32 -6.24
CA THR A 669 -33.29 3.38 -6.06
C THR A 669 -32.76 4.57 -5.26
N CYS A 670 -32.21 4.32 -4.07
CA CYS A 670 -31.94 5.41 -3.12
C CYS A 670 -30.57 6.08 -3.33
N LEU A 671 -29.66 5.44 -4.07
CA LEU A 671 -28.33 6.00 -4.34
C LEU A 671 -28.15 6.34 -5.83
N MET A 672 -28.30 5.38 -6.74
CA MET A 672 -27.97 5.59 -8.16
C MET A 672 -28.91 6.58 -8.86
N LYS A 673 -30.17 6.69 -8.40
CA LYS A 673 -31.15 7.67 -8.88
C LYS A 673 -31.16 8.98 -8.07
N ASN A 674 -30.29 9.10 -7.06
CA ASN A 674 -30.21 10.30 -6.25
C ASN A 674 -29.26 11.32 -6.90
N ASP A 675 -29.79 12.48 -7.26
CA ASP A 675 -29.05 13.56 -7.93
C ASP A 675 -27.90 14.11 -7.07
N ASP A 676 -28.01 14.09 -5.74
CA ASP A 676 -26.94 14.51 -4.84
C ASP A 676 -25.80 13.50 -4.78
N PHE A 677 -26.06 12.22 -5.12
CA PHE A 677 -25.03 11.18 -5.11
C PHE A 677 -24.27 11.07 -6.43
N GLN A 678 -24.95 11.37 -7.55
CA GLN A 678 -24.39 11.29 -8.91
C GLN A 678 -23.01 11.96 -9.07
N PRO A 679 -22.73 13.17 -8.52
CA PRO A 679 -21.43 13.81 -8.62
C PRO A 679 -20.26 12.98 -8.05
N TYR A 680 -20.56 12.05 -7.13
CA TYR A 680 -19.55 11.20 -6.48
C TYR A 680 -19.28 9.89 -7.21
N ILE A 681 -20.04 9.57 -8.25
CA ILE A 681 -19.88 8.36 -9.05
C ILE A 681 -19.26 8.71 -10.42
N THR A 682 -18.57 7.77 -11.05
CA THR A 682 -18.05 7.91 -12.42
C THR A 682 -19.05 7.38 -13.43
N ASP A 683 -19.11 7.96 -14.63
CA ASP A 683 -19.99 7.51 -15.72
C ASP A 683 -19.84 6.02 -16.05
N GLU A 684 -18.61 5.48 -15.93
CA GLU A 684 -18.34 4.04 -16.05
C GLU A 684 -19.24 3.22 -15.12
N ILE A 685 -19.33 3.62 -13.84
CA ILE A 685 -20.09 2.91 -12.81
C ILE A 685 -21.59 3.10 -13.04
N ILE A 686 -22.04 4.31 -13.38
CA ILE A 686 -23.45 4.56 -13.75
C ILE A 686 -23.85 3.63 -14.90
N GLY A 687 -23.01 3.55 -15.94
CA GLY A 687 -23.22 2.65 -17.08
C GLY A 687 -23.22 1.17 -16.70
N LEU A 688 -22.36 0.75 -15.76
CA LEU A 688 -22.35 -0.62 -15.24
C LEU A 688 -23.64 -0.98 -14.50
N TRP A 689 -24.13 -0.09 -13.63
CA TRP A 689 -25.38 -0.26 -12.90
C TRP A 689 -26.59 -0.30 -13.83
N ALA A 690 -26.68 0.62 -14.80
CA ALA A 690 -27.78 0.65 -15.76
C ALA A 690 -27.83 -0.62 -16.64
N ARG A 691 -26.66 -1.08 -17.13
CA ARG A 691 -26.56 -2.35 -17.86
C ARG A 691 -26.95 -3.54 -17.00
N PHE A 692 -26.52 -3.55 -15.74
CA PHE A 692 -26.85 -4.61 -14.81
C PHE A 692 -28.35 -4.64 -14.49
N GLU A 693 -28.97 -3.50 -14.16
CA GLU A 693 -30.41 -3.38 -13.90
C GLU A 693 -31.25 -3.85 -15.10
N SER A 694 -30.88 -3.42 -16.31
CA SER A 694 -31.55 -3.86 -17.54
C SER A 694 -31.48 -5.38 -17.74
N VAL A 695 -30.29 -5.97 -17.60
CA VAL A 695 -30.12 -7.43 -17.73
C VAL A 695 -30.82 -8.17 -16.60
N PHE A 696 -30.78 -7.63 -15.39
CA PHE A 696 -31.45 -8.21 -14.22
C PHE A 696 -32.96 -8.26 -14.43
N LEU A 697 -33.59 -7.16 -14.84
CA LEU A 697 -35.03 -7.09 -15.16
C LEU A 697 -35.42 -8.05 -16.28
N SER A 698 -34.62 -8.12 -17.36
CA SER A 698 -34.85 -9.05 -18.47
C SER A 698 -34.82 -10.52 -18.03
N HIS A 699 -34.10 -10.86 -16.97
CA HIS A 699 -34.08 -12.22 -16.44
C HIS A 699 -35.17 -12.49 -15.41
N LEU A 700 -35.56 -11.48 -14.62
CA LEU A 700 -36.75 -11.59 -13.78
C LEU A 700 -38.00 -11.87 -14.61
N SER A 701 -38.10 -11.33 -15.84
CA SER A 701 -39.20 -11.66 -16.76
C SER A 701 -39.16 -13.09 -17.30
N MET A 702 -38.07 -13.84 -17.09
CA MET A 702 -37.99 -15.27 -17.43
C MET A 702 -38.49 -16.18 -16.30
N ALA A 703 -38.82 -15.62 -15.13
CA ALA A 703 -39.41 -16.39 -14.03
C ALA A 703 -40.76 -16.96 -14.46
N LYS A 704 -41.03 -18.23 -14.12
CA LYS A 704 -42.35 -18.85 -14.39
C LYS A 704 -43.49 -18.11 -13.69
N SER A 705 -43.21 -17.61 -12.48
CA SER A 705 -44.17 -16.80 -11.71
C SER A 705 -43.98 -15.31 -12.00
N PRO A 706 -45.04 -14.57 -12.40
CA PRO A 706 -44.97 -13.12 -12.56
C PRO A 706 -44.85 -12.39 -11.22
N GLU A 707 -45.04 -13.08 -10.09
CA GLU A 707 -44.99 -12.48 -8.76
C GLU A 707 -43.62 -11.89 -8.42
N LEU A 708 -42.52 -12.53 -8.87
CA LEU A 708 -41.17 -12.05 -8.61
C LEU A 708 -40.87 -10.69 -9.26
N PRO A 709 -41.02 -10.51 -10.58
CA PRO A 709 -40.81 -9.20 -11.20
C PRO A 709 -41.80 -8.15 -10.67
N ILE A 710 -43.07 -8.52 -10.41
CA ILE A 710 -44.05 -7.59 -9.81
C ILE A 710 -43.59 -7.15 -8.43
N SER A 711 -43.18 -8.07 -7.56
CA SER A 711 -42.69 -7.77 -6.21
C SER A 711 -41.46 -6.86 -6.24
N PHE A 712 -40.52 -7.10 -7.15
CA PHE A 712 -39.34 -6.26 -7.33
C PHE A 712 -39.72 -4.83 -7.75
N ILE A 713 -40.59 -4.68 -8.75
CA ILE A 713 -41.08 -3.38 -9.24
C ILE A 713 -41.84 -2.64 -8.14
N THR A 714 -42.69 -3.34 -7.38
CA THR A 714 -43.43 -2.76 -6.26
C THR A 714 -42.47 -2.18 -5.21
N ILE A 715 -41.42 -2.92 -4.82
CA ILE A 715 -40.42 -2.40 -3.87
C ILE A 715 -39.68 -1.19 -4.44
N GLN A 716 -39.28 -1.22 -5.71
CA GLN A 716 -38.64 -0.08 -6.36
C GLN A 716 -39.53 1.18 -6.31
N SER A 717 -40.84 1.01 -6.57
CA SER A 717 -41.82 2.09 -6.50
C SER A 717 -42.00 2.63 -5.08
N LEU A 718 -42.09 1.75 -4.08
CA LEU A 718 -42.20 2.13 -2.66
C LEU A 718 -40.96 2.90 -2.17
N LEU A 719 -39.76 2.45 -2.56
CA LEU A 719 -38.51 3.14 -2.24
C LEU A 719 -38.45 4.50 -2.92
N ASP A 720 -38.84 4.60 -4.19
CA ASP A 720 -38.85 5.87 -4.93
C ASP A 720 -39.83 6.87 -4.32
N GLN A 721 -41.04 6.42 -3.95
CA GLN A 721 -42.02 7.25 -3.25
C GLN A 721 -41.49 7.71 -1.89
N ALA A 722 -40.82 6.83 -1.13
CA ALA A 722 -40.23 7.19 0.15
C ALA A 722 -39.10 8.22 0.01
N MET A 723 -38.26 8.10 -1.02
CA MET A 723 -37.23 9.10 -1.35
C MET A 723 -37.83 10.48 -1.61
N ARG A 724 -38.92 10.55 -2.40
CA ARG A 724 -39.60 11.82 -2.73
C ARG A 724 -40.30 12.49 -1.55
N ASN A 725 -40.70 11.71 -0.54
CA ASN A 725 -41.36 12.24 0.64
C ASN A 725 -40.36 12.80 1.67
N GLU A 726 -39.08 12.42 1.58
CA GLU A 726 -38.02 12.87 2.49
C GLU A 726 -37.08 13.92 1.89
N SER A 727 -37.08 14.08 0.57
CA SER A 727 -36.48 15.22 -0.16
C SER A 727 -37.35 16.47 -0.01
#